data_AF-A0A6L6WNA5-F1
#
_entry.id   AF-A0A6L6WNA5-F1
#
_cell.length_a   1.000
_cell.length_b   1.000
_cell.length_c   1.000
_cell.angle_alpha   90.00
_cell.angle_beta   90.00
_cell.angle_gamma   90.00
#
_symmetry.space_group_name_H-M   'P 1'
#
loop_
_entity.id
_entity.type
_entity.pdbx_description
1 polymer ?
#
loop_
_entity_poly.entity_id
_entity_poly.type
_entity_poly.pdbx_seq_one_letter_code
_entity_poly.pdbx_strand_id
1 'polypeptide(L)'
;MTRFSVLGHSALGAGVQSAAAPVLVADINGSTVALHDGASEAVHIFQRSGSGLRLDESLYETAGYSSATLGSRSLSLETAHLDRLAPTDGVGRSETFYSGQSGFAGDRACFLQTEVAGQQIYVGACAGQNGLQSFSRAADGSLQQLRWRGDTTGSYAAEVVAMVSLDFEGRHLVFTASQGDSGLSSYTLDSQGRMRLRSSLGADEGLGISQPSTLLVAEAGGRQMLLLGAAGTGTISVIEAAADGSLTLLDHISDTRDSRFGGIAVMETISQGSWSFVVAGGSDDGLSLFALLPSGRLLLLDSLADRDDLGLANVNGLALAMVGTELHVFASSETEPGLTHLSIDTAAGEVLQGPSGSGLLQGTSGDDILIDGTGRDTLDGGAGADLFVLEHEGERNTLRNFDPETDRIDLAAWTGLYSVAQLSITTTATGAVIRFGSNRIDLLTADGSALAYEDFILRDILGLYRPALPTAPPLDLNGSAAHEQLVGAAGADTIQAGGGGDSLFGQGGNDSLAGEGGDDALFGGTGNDHLEGGNGSDHLAGEDGQDSLFGGGGHDSLDGGHGNDSLEGGTGHDSLDGGAGHDTLGGGSSYDILRGNLGDDLLIGGTGDDTLYGGEGHDTLFGNTARDTLYGEGGNDYISSGDGVDYVEGGAGNDTLFGRSGWDSLNGGAGNDLLYGSEGDDSLSGGTGDDWLSGGSAWDLLYGNSGNDTLYGNFGSDQLSGGTGLDELYGGTGDDSLTGHGGNDTLLGNQGVDWLDGGAGNDLLRGGTQRDIFVFGSGYDRDEINDFEIQGDQLMFSTSLTEGLSDAGDILETYGRITSSGVRFDFGGGDVLTLSNLSSLTGLEGAIDTF
;
A
#
# COMPACT_ATOMS: atom_id res chain seq x y z
N MET A 1 2.82 -37.53 -10.61
CA MET A 1 3.30 -36.43 -11.48
C MET A 1 2.45 -36.35 -12.72
N THR A 2 1.42 -35.52 -12.68
CA THR A 2 0.80 -34.92 -13.86
C THR A 2 0.82 -33.44 -13.55
N ARG A 3 1.89 -32.77 -14.00
CA ARG A 3 2.03 -31.32 -13.96
C ARG A 3 0.94 -30.78 -14.88
N PHE A 4 0.02 -29.98 -14.35
CA PHE A 4 -0.77 -29.07 -15.18
C PHE A 4 0.09 -27.82 -15.40
N SER A 5 0.39 -27.57 -16.66
CA SER A 5 1.02 -26.33 -17.13
C SER A 5 -0.07 -25.28 -17.28
N VAL A 6 0.07 -24.15 -16.58
CA VAL A 6 -0.71 -22.94 -16.87
C VAL A 6 -0.28 -22.44 -18.25
N LEU A 7 -1.26 -22.35 -19.15
CA LEU A 7 -1.12 -21.74 -20.46
C LEU A 7 -1.07 -20.21 -20.26
N GLY A 8 0.13 -19.63 -20.26
CA GLY A 8 0.23 -18.20 -20.56
C GLY A 8 -0.20 -17.96 -22.00
N HIS A 9 -0.92 -16.87 -22.29
CA HIS A 9 -1.02 -16.32 -23.65
C HIS A 9 -1.45 -14.84 -23.70
N SER A 10 -0.69 -14.10 -24.52
CA SER A 10 -1.07 -13.04 -25.48
C SER A 10 -2.10 -11.98 -25.12
N ALA A 11 -1.66 -10.73 -25.20
CA ALA A 11 -2.47 -9.51 -25.28
C ALA A 11 -3.61 -9.61 -26.31
N LEU A 12 -4.84 -9.37 -25.84
CA LEU A 12 -6.03 -9.11 -26.65
C LEU A 12 -6.61 -7.76 -26.22
N GLY A 13 -7.12 -7.00 -27.20
CA GLY A 13 -7.47 -5.59 -27.07
C GLY A 13 -8.65 -5.27 -26.15
N ALA A 14 -8.69 -4.01 -25.72
CA ALA A 14 -9.63 -3.38 -24.80
C ALA A 14 -11.07 -3.95 -24.84
N GLY A 15 -11.40 -4.71 -23.79
CA GLY A 15 -12.72 -5.23 -23.44
C GLY A 15 -12.60 -5.92 -22.09
N VAL A 16 -13.37 -5.45 -21.09
CA VAL A 16 -13.22 -5.81 -19.68
C VAL A 16 -13.84 -7.19 -19.39
N GLN A 17 -13.12 -8.00 -18.62
CA GLN A 17 -13.50 -9.34 -18.17
C GLN A 17 -13.73 -9.36 -16.64
N SER A 18 -14.38 -10.43 -16.17
CA SER A 18 -14.63 -10.79 -14.78
C SER A 18 -13.41 -10.64 -13.83
N ALA A 19 -13.67 -10.58 -12.52
CA ALA A 19 -12.72 -10.32 -11.43
C ALA A 19 -11.49 -11.24 -11.43
N ALA A 20 -10.28 -10.73 -11.17
CA ALA A 20 -9.05 -11.51 -11.13
C ALA A 20 -8.98 -12.58 -9.99
N ALA A 21 -9.86 -12.52 -8.99
CA ALA A 21 -9.91 -13.52 -7.92
C ALA A 21 -10.80 -14.72 -8.32
N PRO A 22 -10.30 -15.96 -8.20
CA PRO A 22 -11.10 -17.15 -8.46
C PRO A 22 -12.26 -17.25 -7.47
N VAL A 23 -13.48 -17.42 -7.97
CA VAL A 23 -14.65 -17.71 -7.11
C VAL A 23 -14.85 -19.23 -7.02
N LEU A 24 -14.84 -19.74 -5.80
CA LEU A 24 -15.13 -21.14 -5.51
C LEU A 24 -16.60 -21.32 -5.14
N VAL A 25 -17.28 -22.25 -5.80
CA VAL A 25 -18.65 -22.62 -5.46
C VAL A 25 -18.71 -24.13 -5.23
N ALA A 26 -19.10 -24.55 -4.03
CA ALA A 26 -19.38 -25.95 -3.72
C ALA A 26 -20.89 -26.22 -3.79
N ASP A 27 -21.31 -27.31 -4.45
CA ASP A 27 -22.72 -27.72 -4.45
C ASP A 27 -23.12 -28.39 -3.12
N ILE A 28 -24.42 -28.30 -2.80
CA ILE A 28 -25.09 -28.78 -1.59
C ILE A 28 -24.86 -30.28 -1.32
N ASN A 29 -24.53 -31.07 -2.34
CA ASN A 29 -24.24 -32.50 -2.18
C ASN A 29 -22.75 -32.81 -2.00
N GLY A 30 -21.86 -31.80 -1.99
CA GLY A 30 -20.42 -31.89 -1.75
C GLY A 30 -19.61 -32.76 -2.72
N SER A 31 -20.22 -33.23 -3.81
CA SER A 31 -19.57 -34.06 -4.82
C SER A 31 -18.91 -33.25 -5.95
N THR A 32 -19.26 -31.98 -6.08
CA THR A 32 -18.78 -31.10 -7.15
C THR A 32 -18.35 -29.75 -6.62
N VAL A 33 -17.20 -29.28 -7.08
CA VAL A 33 -16.67 -27.93 -6.85
C VAL A 33 -16.56 -27.25 -8.20
N ALA A 34 -17.18 -26.09 -8.35
CA ALA A 34 -16.99 -25.23 -9.51
C ALA A 34 -15.98 -24.14 -9.15
N LEU A 35 -14.92 -24.03 -9.95
CA LEU A 35 -13.95 -22.95 -9.92
C LEU A 35 -14.25 -22.04 -11.10
N HIS A 36 -14.61 -20.79 -10.79
CA HIS A 36 -14.68 -19.75 -11.79
C HIS A 36 -13.29 -19.15 -11.93
N ASP A 37 -12.67 -19.37 -13.09
CA ASP A 37 -11.40 -18.73 -13.43
C ASP A 37 -11.71 -17.26 -13.64
N GLY A 38 -11.48 -16.46 -12.60
CA GLY A 38 -11.82 -15.05 -12.57
C GLY A 38 -11.35 -14.28 -13.81
N ALA A 39 -10.23 -14.69 -14.40
CA ALA A 39 -9.61 -14.09 -15.58
C ALA A 39 -10.12 -14.61 -16.94
N SER A 40 -10.94 -15.67 -17.00
CA SER A 40 -11.44 -16.24 -18.26
C SER A 40 -12.94 -16.56 -18.24
N GLU A 41 -13.52 -16.80 -19.42
CA GLU A 41 -14.93 -17.24 -19.55
C GLU A 41 -15.11 -18.72 -19.13
N ALA A 42 -14.17 -19.29 -18.37
CA ALA A 42 -14.12 -20.70 -18.02
C ALA A 42 -14.69 -20.98 -16.63
N VAL A 43 -15.59 -21.96 -16.57
CA VAL A 43 -15.98 -22.60 -15.31
C VAL A 43 -15.43 -24.01 -15.31
N HIS A 44 -14.54 -24.31 -14.36
CA HIS A 44 -13.96 -25.62 -14.19
C HIS A 44 -14.73 -26.40 -13.12
N ILE A 45 -15.42 -27.46 -13.53
CA ILE A 45 -16.20 -28.31 -12.65
C ILE A 45 -15.34 -29.52 -12.27
N PHE A 46 -15.07 -29.66 -10.99
CA PHE A 46 -14.33 -30.78 -10.41
C PHE A 46 -15.29 -31.72 -9.71
N GLN A 47 -15.23 -33.01 -10.03
CA GLN A 47 -15.86 -34.07 -9.27
C GLN A 47 -14.91 -34.60 -8.20
N ARG A 48 -15.43 -34.75 -6.98
CA ARG A 48 -14.72 -35.43 -5.89
C ARG A 48 -14.68 -36.94 -6.12
N SER A 49 -13.49 -37.52 -6.01
CA SER A 49 -13.28 -38.98 -6.06
C SER A 49 -12.28 -39.41 -4.97
N GLY A 50 -12.80 -39.84 -3.82
CA GLY A 50 -11.98 -40.16 -2.65
C GLY A 50 -11.43 -38.89 -1.99
N SER A 51 -10.12 -38.85 -1.74
CA SER A 51 -9.39 -37.70 -1.16
C SER A 51 -8.85 -36.73 -2.23
N GLY A 52 -9.40 -36.74 -3.44
CA GLY A 52 -8.90 -35.91 -4.55
C GLY A 52 -10.01 -35.39 -5.44
N LEU A 53 -9.75 -34.24 -6.06
CA LEU A 53 -10.61 -33.61 -7.05
C LEU A 53 -10.16 -33.99 -8.45
N ARG A 54 -11.11 -34.37 -9.29
CA ARG A 54 -10.90 -34.67 -10.70
C ARG A 54 -11.68 -33.67 -11.51
N LEU A 55 -11.00 -32.91 -12.37
CA LEU A 55 -11.66 -32.08 -13.37
C LEU A 55 -12.59 -32.98 -14.22
N ASP A 56 -13.88 -32.68 -14.18
CA ASP A 56 -14.92 -33.36 -14.92
C ASP A 56 -15.13 -32.67 -16.26
N GLU A 57 -15.43 -31.37 -16.22
CA GLU A 57 -15.62 -30.55 -17.41
C GLU A 57 -15.18 -29.10 -17.21
N SER A 58 -14.84 -28.44 -18.32
CA SER A 58 -14.65 -27.00 -18.39
C SER A 58 -15.70 -26.43 -19.33
N LEU A 59 -16.56 -25.55 -18.83
CA LEU A 59 -17.58 -24.87 -19.60
C LEU A 59 -17.04 -23.51 -20.05
N TYR A 60 -17.32 -23.13 -21.29
CA TYR A 60 -16.99 -21.82 -21.87
C TYR A 60 -18.26 -21.25 -22.50
N GLU A 61 -18.78 -20.15 -21.97
CA GLU A 61 -19.95 -19.46 -22.53
C GLU A 61 -19.58 -18.06 -23.03
N THR A 62 -20.23 -17.62 -24.11
CA THR A 62 -20.01 -16.29 -24.67
C THR A 62 -20.73 -15.25 -23.81
N ALA A 63 -19.99 -14.38 -23.14
CA ALA A 63 -20.54 -13.47 -22.13
C ALA A 63 -21.53 -12.44 -22.72
N GLY A 64 -22.68 -12.30 -22.08
CA GLY A 64 -23.58 -11.15 -22.23
C GLY A 64 -23.25 -10.09 -21.19
N TYR A 65 -23.29 -8.81 -21.56
CA TYR A 65 -22.91 -7.71 -20.65
C TYR A 65 -24.05 -6.72 -20.39
N SER A 66 -24.15 -6.30 -19.14
CA SER A 66 -25.03 -5.24 -18.62
C SER A 66 -24.20 -4.01 -18.26
N SER A 67 -24.54 -2.84 -18.77
CA SER A 67 -23.89 -1.59 -18.35
C SER A 67 -24.50 -1.03 -17.07
N ALA A 68 -23.68 -0.53 -16.15
CA ALA A 68 -24.10 0.19 -14.95
C ALA A 68 -23.26 1.46 -14.77
N THR A 69 -23.86 2.56 -14.33
CA THR A 69 -23.13 3.79 -13.99
C THR A 69 -23.16 3.99 -12.47
N LEU A 70 -22.01 4.05 -11.82
CA LEU A 70 -21.81 4.30 -10.39
C LEU A 70 -21.12 5.65 -10.23
N GLY A 71 -21.82 6.64 -9.67
CA GLY A 71 -21.31 8.01 -9.64
C GLY A 71 -21.02 8.53 -11.06
N SER A 72 -19.77 8.91 -11.33
CA SER A 72 -19.28 9.30 -12.67
C SER A 72 -18.72 8.15 -13.50
N ARG A 73 -18.51 6.96 -12.92
CA ARG A 73 -17.88 5.81 -13.59
C ARG A 73 -18.92 4.92 -14.26
N SER A 74 -18.64 4.48 -15.49
CA SER A 74 -19.48 3.51 -16.21
C SER A 74 -18.77 2.17 -16.27
N LEU A 75 -19.48 1.13 -15.85
CA LEU A 75 -19.02 -0.25 -15.74
C LEU A 75 -19.79 -1.13 -16.72
N SER A 76 -19.13 -2.17 -17.21
CA SER A 76 -19.76 -3.27 -17.95
C SER A 76 -19.62 -4.53 -17.13
N LEU A 77 -20.75 -5.14 -16.77
CA LEU A 77 -20.84 -6.28 -15.86
C LEU A 77 -21.39 -7.47 -16.62
N GLU A 78 -20.83 -8.65 -16.42
CA GLU A 78 -21.38 -9.84 -17.02
C GLU A 78 -22.77 -10.16 -16.45
N THR A 79 -23.74 -10.35 -17.32
CA THR A 79 -25.14 -10.58 -16.94
C THR A 79 -25.28 -11.85 -16.10
N ALA A 80 -24.52 -12.90 -16.42
CA ALA A 80 -24.53 -14.15 -15.66
C ALA A 80 -24.07 -13.95 -14.21
N HIS A 81 -23.09 -13.07 -13.96
CA HIS A 81 -22.65 -12.78 -12.59
C HIS A 81 -23.69 -12.01 -11.80
N LEU A 82 -24.37 -11.06 -12.44
CA LEU A 82 -25.51 -10.35 -11.82
C LEU A 82 -26.70 -11.29 -11.53
N ASP A 83 -26.88 -12.34 -12.34
CA ASP A 83 -27.93 -13.35 -12.12
C ASP A 83 -27.62 -14.25 -10.91
N ARG A 84 -26.34 -14.41 -10.52
CA ARG A 84 -25.93 -15.18 -9.33
C ARG A 84 -26.12 -14.44 -8.01
N LEU A 85 -26.25 -13.12 -8.03
CA LEU A 85 -26.48 -12.30 -6.83
C LEU A 85 -27.84 -12.53 -6.16
N ALA A 86 -28.71 -13.38 -6.75
CA ALA A 86 -30.01 -13.71 -6.21
C ALA A 86 -29.91 -14.16 -4.75
N PRO A 87 -30.62 -13.49 -3.81
CA PRO A 87 -30.57 -13.84 -2.40
C PRO A 87 -30.87 -15.31 -2.15
N THR A 88 -30.01 -15.97 -1.37
CA THR A 88 -30.27 -17.30 -0.81
C THR A 88 -30.89 -17.14 0.56
N ASP A 89 -32.03 -17.79 0.81
CA ASP A 89 -32.73 -17.77 2.11
C ASP A 89 -33.06 -16.36 2.65
N GLY A 90 -33.31 -15.41 1.74
CA GLY A 90 -33.64 -14.02 2.09
C GLY A 90 -32.45 -13.16 2.52
N VAL A 91 -31.23 -13.71 2.48
CA VAL A 91 -29.98 -12.98 2.70
C VAL A 91 -29.37 -12.65 1.35
N GLY A 92 -29.15 -11.36 1.11
CA GLY A 92 -28.36 -10.90 -0.04
C GLY A 92 -26.91 -10.76 0.37
N ARG A 93 -25.98 -11.25 -0.45
CA ARG A 93 -24.54 -11.05 -0.31
C ARG A 93 -24.01 -10.31 -1.54
N SER A 94 -23.03 -9.45 -1.34
CA SER A 94 -22.38 -8.77 -2.45
C SER A 94 -21.33 -9.63 -3.11
N GLU A 95 -21.15 -9.41 -4.40
CA GLU A 95 -19.98 -9.88 -5.15
C GLU A 95 -19.14 -8.68 -5.56
N THR A 96 -17.84 -8.93 -5.68
CA THR A 96 -16.86 -7.91 -6.09
C THR A 96 -16.45 -8.13 -7.54
N PHE A 97 -16.35 -7.03 -8.28
CA PHE A 97 -16.10 -6.95 -9.71
C PHE A 97 -14.94 -5.99 -9.97
N TYR A 98 -14.20 -6.17 -11.06
CA TYR A 98 -13.11 -5.27 -11.45
C TYR A 98 -13.37 -4.73 -12.85
N SER A 99 -13.15 -3.43 -13.03
CA SER A 99 -13.43 -2.74 -14.29
C SER A 99 -12.30 -2.84 -15.34
N GLY A 100 -11.27 -3.65 -15.09
CA GLY A 100 -10.16 -3.97 -16.00
C GLY A 100 -9.40 -5.24 -15.59
N GLN A 101 -8.57 -5.80 -16.49
CA GLN A 101 -7.70 -6.97 -16.22
C GLN A 101 -6.53 -6.67 -15.25
N SER A 102 -6.48 -5.47 -14.65
CA SER A 102 -5.32 -4.98 -13.92
C SER A 102 -5.22 -5.50 -12.48
N GLY A 103 -6.31 -6.00 -11.89
CA GLY A 103 -6.30 -6.53 -10.52
C GLY A 103 -6.07 -5.50 -9.41
N PHE A 104 -5.89 -4.21 -9.73
CA PHE A 104 -5.66 -3.16 -8.73
C PHE A 104 -6.96 -2.78 -7.99
N ALA A 105 -6.84 -2.52 -6.69
CA ALA A 105 -7.96 -2.15 -5.80
C ALA A 105 -8.74 -0.91 -6.28
N GLY A 106 -8.09 0.04 -6.97
CA GLY A 106 -8.68 1.29 -7.46
C GLY A 106 -9.77 1.16 -8.55
N ASP A 107 -9.93 -0.03 -9.13
CA ASP A 107 -10.92 -0.32 -10.19
C ASP A 107 -12.03 -1.30 -9.75
N ARG A 108 -12.10 -1.58 -8.45
CA ARG A 108 -13.05 -2.49 -7.80
C ARG A 108 -14.46 -1.92 -7.72
N ALA A 109 -15.48 -2.74 -7.97
CA ALA A 109 -16.88 -2.42 -7.75
C ALA A 109 -17.59 -3.57 -7.02
N CYS A 110 -18.39 -3.25 -6.02
CA CYS A 110 -19.11 -4.22 -5.21
C CYS A 110 -20.60 -4.12 -5.56
N PHE A 111 -21.29 -5.23 -5.84
CA PHE A 111 -22.74 -5.26 -6.10
C PHE A 111 -23.46 -6.29 -5.25
N LEU A 112 -24.61 -5.88 -4.72
CA LEU A 112 -25.55 -6.69 -3.94
C LEU A 112 -26.92 -6.67 -4.62
N GLN A 113 -27.61 -7.81 -4.69
CA GLN A 113 -29.03 -7.85 -5.07
C GLN A 113 -29.89 -8.13 -3.84
N THR A 114 -31.05 -7.49 -3.77
CA THR A 114 -32.11 -7.77 -2.79
C THR A 114 -33.49 -7.58 -3.43
N GLU A 115 -34.54 -8.11 -2.80
CA GLU A 115 -35.91 -7.97 -3.28
C GLU A 115 -36.72 -7.09 -2.33
N VAL A 116 -37.16 -5.91 -2.79
CA VAL A 116 -37.95 -4.98 -1.99
C VAL A 116 -39.37 -4.90 -2.52
N ALA A 117 -40.34 -5.34 -1.72
CA ALA A 117 -41.77 -5.33 -2.06
C ALA A 117 -42.09 -5.98 -3.43
N GLY A 118 -41.43 -7.10 -3.76
CA GLY A 118 -41.63 -7.81 -5.03
C GLY A 118 -40.81 -7.27 -6.20
N GLN A 119 -39.93 -6.31 -5.98
CA GLN A 119 -39.06 -5.72 -7.00
C GLN A 119 -37.59 -6.02 -6.69
N GLN A 120 -36.85 -6.55 -7.66
CA GLN A 120 -35.40 -6.71 -7.55
C GLN A 120 -34.72 -5.33 -7.61
N ILE A 121 -33.89 -5.07 -6.59
CA ILE A 121 -33.05 -3.88 -6.48
C ILE A 121 -31.61 -4.34 -6.35
N TYR A 122 -30.73 -3.71 -7.13
CA TYR A 122 -29.29 -3.87 -7.01
C TYR A 122 -28.72 -2.65 -6.31
N VAL A 123 -27.78 -2.84 -5.40
CA VAL A 123 -27.00 -1.77 -4.77
C VAL A 123 -25.56 -1.97 -5.17
N GLY A 124 -24.90 -0.91 -5.63
CA GLY A 124 -23.52 -0.95 -6.08
C GLY A 124 -22.68 0.16 -5.48
N ALA A 125 -21.39 -0.12 -5.28
CA ALA A 125 -20.35 0.81 -4.87
C ALA A 125 -19.08 0.59 -5.72
N CYS A 126 -18.19 1.57 -5.79
CA CYS A 126 -16.97 1.50 -6.59
C CYS A 126 -15.80 2.19 -5.88
N ALA A 127 -14.60 1.62 -5.98
CA ALA A 127 -13.37 2.25 -5.55
C ALA A 127 -13.16 3.61 -6.25
N GLY A 128 -12.62 4.58 -5.51
CA GLY A 128 -12.53 5.98 -5.91
C GLY A 128 -13.87 6.72 -6.04
N GLN A 129 -15.00 6.15 -5.58
CA GLN A 129 -16.31 6.82 -5.53
C GLN A 129 -17.01 6.59 -4.17
N ASN A 130 -16.95 7.57 -3.28
CA ASN A 130 -17.55 7.45 -1.94
C ASN A 130 -19.08 7.52 -2.00
N GLY A 131 -19.74 6.43 -1.61
CA GLY A 131 -21.19 6.31 -1.58
C GLY A 131 -21.74 5.07 -2.29
N LEU A 132 -23.07 5.01 -2.38
CA LEU A 132 -23.85 3.88 -2.87
C LEU A 132 -24.83 4.31 -3.96
N GLN A 133 -25.00 3.46 -4.97
CA GLN A 133 -25.98 3.63 -6.04
C GLN A 133 -26.96 2.46 -6.05
N SER A 134 -28.26 2.73 -6.09
CA SER A 134 -29.27 1.70 -6.32
C SER A 134 -29.71 1.64 -7.77
N PHE A 135 -30.13 0.46 -8.23
CA PHE A 135 -30.59 0.18 -9.58
C PHE A 135 -31.81 -0.75 -9.58
N SER A 136 -32.60 -0.65 -10.66
CA SER A 136 -33.56 -1.69 -11.06
C SER A 136 -33.06 -2.37 -12.32
N ARG A 137 -33.37 -3.65 -12.50
CA ARG A 137 -33.02 -4.38 -13.72
C ARG A 137 -34.14 -4.32 -14.75
N ALA A 138 -33.83 -3.82 -15.94
CA ALA A 138 -34.77 -3.74 -17.05
C ALA A 138 -34.97 -5.10 -17.72
N ALA A 139 -36.02 -5.22 -18.54
CA ALA A 139 -36.37 -6.48 -19.23
C ALA A 139 -35.30 -6.96 -20.24
N ASP A 140 -34.40 -6.08 -20.66
CA ASP A 140 -33.25 -6.39 -21.52
C ASP A 140 -31.98 -6.77 -20.72
N GLY A 141 -32.08 -6.84 -19.39
CA GLY A 141 -30.98 -7.18 -18.49
C GLY A 141 -30.12 -6.00 -18.06
N SER A 142 -30.35 -4.78 -18.58
CA SER A 142 -29.59 -3.58 -18.20
C SER A 142 -29.95 -3.05 -16.80
N LEU A 143 -28.98 -2.46 -16.10
CA LEU A 143 -29.19 -1.84 -14.79
C LEU A 143 -29.54 -0.36 -14.94
N GLN A 144 -30.78 0.00 -14.60
CA GLN A 144 -31.27 1.38 -14.62
C GLN A 144 -31.13 2.02 -13.24
N GLN A 145 -30.41 3.15 -13.17
CA GLN A 145 -30.18 3.89 -11.93
C GLN A 145 -31.50 4.34 -11.27
N LEU A 146 -31.56 4.16 -9.95
CA LEU A 146 -32.66 4.64 -9.10
C LEU A 146 -32.22 5.83 -8.25
N ARG A 147 -31.31 5.65 -7.28
CA ARG A 147 -30.87 6.71 -6.36
C ARG A 147 -29.39 6.59 -6.01
N TRP A 148 -28.69 7.72 -6.10
CA TRP A 148 -27.37 7.91 -5.51
C TRP A 148 -27.51 8.31 -4.04
N ARG A 149 -26.60 7.81 -3.21
CA ARG A 149 -26.37 8.23 -1.84
C ARG A 149 -24.87 8.45 -1.67
N GLY A 150 -24.46 9.70 -1.57
CA GLY A 150 -23.08 10.02 -1.24
C GLY A 150 -22.75 9.65 0.20
N ASP A 151 -21.47 9.48 0.44
CA ASP A 151 -20.93 9.36 1.78
C ASP A 151 -21.07 10.67 2.60
N THR A 152 -21.06 10.55 3.91
CA THR A 152 -21.27 11.62 4.90
C THR A 152 -20.42 11.33 6.13
N THR A 153 -20.09 12.35 6.93
CA THR A 153 -19.31 12.20 8.18
C THR A 153 -19.90 11.27 9.24
N GLY A 154 -21.11 10.74 9.04
CA GLY A 154 -21.73 9.77 9.95
C GLY A 154 -22.00 8.43 9.29
N SER A 155 -21.58 8.23 8.04
CA SER A 155 -21.62 6.95 7.34
C SER A 155 -20.20 6.50 7.03
N TYR A 156 -20.03 5.19 6.99
CA TYR A 156 -18.86 4.51 6.48
C TYR A 156 -19.21 3.99 5.10
N ALA A 157 -18.90 4.79 4.08
CA ALA A 157 -19.25 4.51 2.69
C ALA A 157 -18.20 5.01 1.67
N ALA A 158 -17.01 5.43 2.12
CA ALA A 158 -15.84 5.53 1.26
C ALA A 158 -15.34 4.12 0.90
N GLU A 159 -15.03 3.89 -0.37
CA GLU A 159 -14.42 2.63 -0.82
C GLU A 159 -15.07 1.36 -0.25
N VAL A 160 -16.40 1.24 -0.38
CA VAL A 160 -17.13 0.08 0.14
C VAL A 160 -16.66 -1.21 -0.55
N VAL A 161 -16.26 -2.19 0.27
CA VAL A 161 -15.63 -3.44 -0.19
C VAL A 161 -16.57 -4.63 -0.15
N ALA A 162 -17.53 -4.61 0.78
CA ALA A 162 -18.47 -5.70 0.99
C ALA A 162 -19.82 -5.16 1.45
N MET A 163 -20.90 -5.81 1.03
CA MET A 163 -22.26 -5.48 1.41
C MET A 163 -23.10 -6.73 1.65
N VAL A 164 -24.03 -6.65 2.59
CA VAL A 164 -25.06 -7.67 2.79
C VAL A 164 -26.43 -7.03 2.98
N SER A 165 -27.50 -7.78 2.70
CA SER A 165 -28.86 -7.35 3.05
C SER A 165 -29.60 -8.37 3.89
N LEU A 166 -30.40 -7.85 4.83
CA LEU A 166 -31.31 -8.62 5.66
C LEU A 166 -32.74 -8.11 5.53
N ASP A 167 -33.68 -9.04 5.67
CA ASP A 167 -35.11 -8.79 5.62
C ASP A 167 -35.77 -9.03 6.98
N PHE A 168 -36.24 -7.96 7.61
CA PHE A 168 -36.95 -8.02 8.89
C PHE A 168 -38.43 -7.72 8.68
N GLU A 169 -39.24 -8.78 8.47
CA GLU A 169 -40.70 -8.69 8.31
C GLU A 169 -41.15 -7.62 7.29
N GLY A 170 -40.47 -7.53 6.14
CA GLY A 170 -40.76 -6.56 5.07
C GLY A 170 -40.05 -5.21 5.21
N ARG A 171 -39.08 -5.10 6.11
CA ARG A 171 -38.12 -4.01 6.16
C ARG A 171 -36.75 -4.51 5.71
N HIS A 172 -36.32 -4.00 4.57
CA HIS A 172 -35.08 -4.36 3.92
C HIS A 172 -33.96 -3.45 4.42
N LEU A 173 -32.91 -4.05 4.99
CA LEU A 173 -31.70 -3.37 5.42
C LEU A 173 -30.54 -3.76 4.52
N VAL A 174 -29.68 -2.80 4.22
CA VAL A 174 -28.40 -2.99 3.53
C VAL A 174 -27.30 -2.55 4.49
N PHE A 175 -26.26 -3.36 4.60
CA PHE A 175 -25.10 -3.11 5.43
C PHE A 175 -23.86 -3.00 4.54
N THR A 176 -22.96 -2.08 4.85
CA THR A 176 -21.77 -1.80 4.03
C THR A 176 -20.53 -1.76 4.91
N ALA A 177 -19.50 -2.51 4.53
CA ALA A 177 -18.16 -2.40 5.09
C ALA A 177 -17.31 -1.47 4.21
N SER A 178 -16.76 -0.43 4.80
CA SER A 178 -15.94 0.60 4.16
C SER A 178 -14.47 0.38 4.54
N GLN A 179 -13.61 0.22 3.53
CA GLN A 179 -12.16 0.19 3.76
C GLN A 179 -11.61 1.61 3.96
N GLY A 180 -12.13 2.60 3.22
CA GLY A 180 -11.63 3.97 3.26
C GLY A 180 -11.94 4.71 4.56
N ASP A 181 -13.02 4.35 5.25
CA ASP A 181 -13.38 4.95 6.55
C ASP A 181 -13.29 3.97 7.73
N SER A 182 -12.85 2.73 7.47
CA SER A 182 -12.71 1.68 8.48
C SER A 182 -13.95 1.47 9.36
N GLY A 183 -15.09 1.14 8.75
CA GLY A 183 -16.34 0.98 9.50
C GLY A 183 -17.49 0.28 8.77
N LEU A 184 -18.54 -0.01 9.54
CA LEU A 184 -19.79 -0.62 9.07
C LEU A 184 -20.96 0.37 9.16
N SER A 185 -21.74 0.51 8.09
CA SER A 185 -22.99 1.29 8.13
C SER A 185 -24.22 0.47 7.77
N SER A 186 -25.37 0.84 8.33
CA SER A 186 -26.68 0.23 8.05
C SER A 186 -27.65 1.22 7.41
N TYR A 187 -28.38 0.76 6.40
CA TYR A 187 -29.32 1.56 5.62
C TYR A 187 -30.65 0.84 5.47
N THR A 188 -31.75 1.56 5.66
CA THR A 188 -33.06 1.09 5.17
C THR A 188 -33.18 1.34 3.68
N LEU A 189 -33.67 0.35 2.93
CA LEU A 189 -33.91 0.41 1.49
C LEU A 189 -35.42 0.37 1.20
N ASP A 190 -35.90 1.32 0.39
CA ASP A 190 -37.30 1.32 -0.09
C ASP A 190 -37.41 0.89 -1.57
N SER A 191 -38.64 0.61 -2.03
CA SER A 191 -38.90 0.13 -3.40
C SER A 191 -38.57 1.15 -4.50
N GLN A 192 -38.26 2.40 -4.14
CA GLN A 192 -37.76 3.42 -5.05
C GLN A 192 -36.23 3.48 -5.08
N GLY A 193 -35.55 2.55 -4.42
CA GLY A 193 -34.10 2.48 -4.29
C GLY A 193 -33.52 3.50 -3.31
N ARG A 194 -34.32 4.17 -2.48
CA ARG A 194 -33.79 5.17 -1.54
C ARG A 194 -33.18 4.47 -0.32
N MET A 195 -31.91 4.75 -0.07
CA MET A 195 -31.18 4.31 1.12
C MET A 195 -31.15 5.40 2.19
N ARG A 196 -31.59 5.07 3.42
CA ARG A 196 -31.52 5.97 4.59
C ARG A 196 -30.67 5.34 5.69
N LEU A 197 -29.56 5.99 6.05
CA LEU A 197 -28.67 5.60 7.14
C LEU A 197 -29.45 5.47 8.45
N ARG A 198 -29.15 4.42 9.21
CA ARG A 198 -29.75 4.13 10.51
C ARG A 198 -28.72 4.09 11.63
N SER A 199 -27.59 3.44 11.41
CA SER A 199 -26.50 3.31 12.37
C SER A 199 -25.18 3.17 11.62
N SER A 200 -24.10 3.52 12.30
CA SER A 200 -22.72 3.22 11.91
C SER A 200 -22.00 2.61 13.10
N LEU A 201 -20.94 1.86 12.84
CA LEU A 201 -20.09 1.23 13.84
C LEU A 201 -18.67 1.12 13.27
N GLY A 202 -17.76 1.97 13.74
CA GLY A 202 -16.33 2.00 13.43
C GLY A 202 -15.53 2.50 14.64
N ALA A 203 -14.30 2.96 14.43
CA ALA A 203 -13.41 3.40 15.52
C ALA A 203 -14.06 4.45 16.44
N ASP A 204 -14.73 5.45 15.86
CA ASP A 204 -15.44 6.52 16.59
C ASP A 204 -16.58 5.99 17.48
N GLU A 205 -17.21 4.88 17.09
CA GLU A 205 -18.24 4.21 17.89
C GLU A 205 -17.69 3.08 18.77
N GLY A 206 -16.36 2.96 18.87
CA GLY A 206 -15.69 1.97 19.69
C GLY A 206 -15.70 0.58 19.06
N LEU A 207 -15.42 0.50 17.75
CA LEU A 207 -15.07 -0.74 17.07
C LEU A 207 -13.64 -0.60 16.51
N GLY A 208 -12.66 -1.21 17.18
CA GLY A 208 -11.23 -1.14 16.83
C GLY A 208 -10.89 -1.94 15.58
N ILE A 209 -11.22 -1.40 14.41
CA ILE A 209 -10.95 -2.03 13.12
C ILE A 209 -10.28 -1.04 12.19
N SER A 210 -9.38 -1.54 11.35
CA SER A 210 -8.84 -0.81 10.20
C SER A 210 -8.93 -1.70 8.97
N GLN A 211 -9.19 -1.08 7.82
CA GLN A 211 -9.30 -1.75 6.53
C GLN A 211 -10.22 -3.00 6.53
N PRO A 212 -11.53 -2.86 6.82
CA PRO A 212 -12.52 -3.90 6.53
C PRO A 212 -12.33 -4.51 5.14
N SER A 213 -12.41 -5.83 5.07
CA SER A 213 -12.15 -6.61 3.83
C SER A 213 -13.31 -7.53 3.47
N THR A 214 -14.03 -8.07 4.46
CA THR A 214 -15.13 -9.01 4.25
C THR A 214 -16.30 -8.75 5.19
N LEU A 215 -17.52 -8.99 4.70
CA LEU A 215 -18.75 -8.87 5.46
C LEU A 215 -19.72 -9.97 5.03
N LEU A 216 -20.19 -10.78 5.98
CA LEU A 216 -21.17 -11.82 5.71
C LEU A 216 -22.25 -11.90 6.79
N VAL A 217 -23.31 -12.64 6.51
CA VAL A 217 -24.35 -12.97 7.48
C VAL A 217 -24.21 -14.43 7.88
N ALA A 218 -24.18 -14.68 9.18
CA ALA A 218 -24.22 -16.00 9.78
C ALA A 218 -25.50 -16.17 10.62
N GLU A 219 -26.01 -17.41 10.70
CA GLU A 219 -27.18 -17.74 11.53
C GLU A 219 -26.78 -18.68 12.67
N ALA A 220 -27.08 -18.30 13.92
CA ALA A 220 -26.92 -19.21 15.05
C ALA A 220 -28.14 -19.11 15.97
N GLY A 221 -28.72 -20.24 16.34
CA GLY A 221 -29.92 -20.31 17.18
C GLY A 221 -31.14 -19.60 16.59
N GLY A 222 -31.23 -19.50 15.26
CA GLY A 222 -32.27 -18.74 14.55
C GLY A 222 -32.07 -17.22 14.60
N ARG A 223 -30.91 -16.73 15.07
CA ARG A 223 -30.52 -15.31 15.06
C ARG A 223 -29.55 -15.07 13.90
N GLN A 224 -29.85 -14.10 13.06
CA GLN A 224 -28.95 -13.62 12.02
C GLN A 224 -28.02 -12.55 12.60
N MET A 225 -26.72 -12.71 12.38
CA MET A 225 -25.66 -11.82 12.86
C MET A 225 -24.73 -11.48 11.71
N LEU A 226 -24.15 -10.28 11.75
CA LEU A 226 -23.15 -9.84 10.79
C LEU A 226 -21.77 -10.25 11.31
N LEU A 227 -20.95 -10.83 10.43
CA LEU A 227 -19.54 -11.07 10.68
C LEU A 227 -18.73 -10.12 9.81
N LEU A 228 -17.93 -9.26 10.43
CA LEU A 228 -17.09 -8.26 9.77
C LEU A 228 -15.62 -8.63 9.99
N GLY A 229 -14.92 -8.97 8.91
CA GLY A 229 -13.48 -9.17 8.91
C GLY A 229 -12.75 -7.90 8.51
N ALA A 230 -11.70 -7.54 9.24
CA ALA A 230 -10.87 -6.38 8.95
C ALA A 230 -9.41 -6.80 8.81
N ALA A 231 -8.85 -6.57 7.62
CA ALA A 231 -7.51 -7.03 7.26
C ALA A 231 -6.43 -6.24 8.01
N GLY A 232 -6.59 -4.92 8.11
CA GLY A 232 -5.59 -4.04 8.72
C GLY A 232 -5.34 -4.35 10.19
N THR A 233 -6.40 -4.61 10.97
CA THR A 233 -6.24 -5.03 12.38
C THR A 233 -6.22 -6.55 12.59
N GLY A 234 -6.39 -7.35 11.54
CA GLY A 234 -6.53 -8.81 11.68
C GLY A 234 -7.66 -9.22 12.62
N THR A 235 -8.86 -8.63 12.48
CA THR A 235 -9.98 -8.86 13.42
C THR A 235 -11.21 -9.47 12.76
N ILE A 236 -12.02 -10.18 13.54
CA ILE A 236 -13.39 -10.60 13.20
C ILE A 236 -14.33 -10.07 14.28
N SER A 237 -15.33 -9.29 13.86
CA SER A 237 -16.36 -8.72 14.73
C SER A 237 -17.71 -9.38 14.47
N VAL A 238 -18.39 -9.83 15.53
CA VAL A 238 -19.76 -10.34 15.48
C VAL A 238 -20.72 -9.24 15.91
N ILE A 239 -21.64 -8.86 15.04
CA ILE A 239 -22.51 -7.71 15.23
C ILE A 239 -23.97 -8.12 15.08
N GLU A 240 -24.80 -7.80 16.06
CA GLU A 240 -26.25 -7.91 15.96
C GLU A 240 -26.83 -6.72 15.20
N ALA A 241 -27.71 -7.01 14.24
CA ALA A 241 -28.50 -6.01 13.57
C ALA A 241 -29.96 -6.11 14.01
N ALA A 242 -30.51 -5.01 14.54
CA ALA A 242 -31.93 -4.95 14.88
C ALA A 242 -32.78 -4.57 13.65
N ALA A 243 -34.08 -4.86 13.71
CA ALA A 243 -35.01 -4.52 12.64
C ALA A 243 -35.10 -3.01 12.35
N ASP A 244 -34.71 -2.11 13.25
CA ASP A 244 -34.64 -0.68 12.96
C ASP A 244 -33.30 -0.23 12.38
N GLY A 245 -32.35 -1.14 12.21
CA GLY A 245 -31.00 -0.89 11.70
C GLY A 245 -29.98 -0.51 12.77
N SER A 246 -30.31 -0.52 14.06
CA SER A 246 -29.28 -0.37 15.10
C SER A 246 -28.29 -1.54 15.03
N LEU A 247 -27.02 -1.23 15.24
CA LEU A 247 -25.93 -2.20 15.30
C LEU A 247 -25.47 -2.36 16.75
N THR A 248 -25.21 -3.58 17.19
CA THR A 248 -24.69 -3.86 18.53
C THR A 248 -23.59 -4.90 18.40
N LEU A 249 -22.37 -4.54 18.81
CA LEU A 249 -21.28 -5.49 18.85
C LEU A 249 -21.56 -6.56 19.92
N LEU A 250 -21.50 -7.82 19.51
CA LEU A 250 -21.65 -8.97 20.40
C LEU A 250 -20.30 -9.57 20.75
N ASP A 251 -19.39 -9.59 19.79
CA ASP A 251 -18.05 -10.17 19.95
C ASP A 251 -17.04 -9.49 19.02
N HIS A 252 -15.77 -9.52 19.40
CA HIS A 252 -14.65 -8.98 18.64
C HIS A 252 -13.39 -9.77 19.00
N ILE A 253 -12.81 -10.44 18.02
CA ILE A 253 -11.59 -11.24 18.17
C ILE A 253 -10.51 -10.72 17.24
N SER A 254 -9.27 -10.76 17.68
CA SER A 254 -8.09 -10.52 16.86
C SER A 254 -7.38 -11.81 16.55
N ASP A 255 -6.66 -11.79 15.45
CA ASP A 255 -5.72 -12.81 15.10
C ASP A 255 -4.59 -12.89 16.16
N THR A 256 -4.16 -14.11 16.43
CA THR A 256 -3.12 -14.44 17.39
C THR A 256 -2.23 -15.53 16.80
N ARG A 257 -1.16 -15.92 17.49
CA ARG A 257 -0.31 -17.05 17.05
C ARG A 257 -1.06 -18.37 16.90
N ASP A 258 -2.21 -18.51 17.58
CA ASP A 258 -3.03 -19.71 17.60
C ASP A 258 -4.11 -19.71 16.50
N SER A 259 -4.28 -18.59 15.81
CA SER A 259 -5.16 -18.47 14.66
C SER A 259 -4.36 -18.18 13.37
N ARG A 260 -5.04 -18.18 12.22
CA ARG A 260 -4.47 -17.99 10.88
C ARG A 260 -5.37 -17.11 10.02
N PHE A 261 -5.78 -15.96 10.56
CA PHE A 261 -6.64 -15.01 9.85
C PHE A 261 -6.12 -13.56 9.88
N GLY A 262 -4.86 -13.33 10.24
CA GLY A 262 -4.19 -12.05 10.01
C GLY A 262 -4.30 -11.64 8.55
N GLY A 263 -4.52 -10.33 8.30
CA GLY A 263 -4.83 -9.83 6.96
C GLY A 263 -6.01 -10.55 6.29
N ILE A 264 -7.07 -10.84 7.07
CA ILE A 264 -8.24 -11.59 6.61
C ILE A 264 -8.72 -11.12 5.23
N ALA A 265 -8.69 -12.00 4.25
CA ALA A 265 -9.11 -11.70 2.88
C ALA A 265 -10.45 -12.37 2.57
N VAL A 266 -10.68 -13.56 3.13
CA VAL A 266 -11.87 -14.37 2.88
C VAL A 266 -12.41 -14.98 4.16
N MET A 267 -13.74 -15.08 4.24
CA MET A 267 -14.45 -15.71 5.33
C MET A 267 -15.73 -16.36 4.79
N GLU A 268 -16.02 -17.58 5.23
CA GLU A 268 -17.26 -18.27 4.89
C GLU A 268 -17.91 -18.89 6.12
N THR A 269 -19.23 -19.12 6.03
CA THR A 269 -19.99 -19.70 7.14
C THR A 269 -21.02 -20.71 6.67
N ILE A 270 -21.26 -21.74 7.49
CA ILE A 270 -22.31 -22.73 7.26
C ILE A 270 -22.95 -23.15 8.57
N SER A 271 -24.29 -23.14 8.60
CA SER A 271 -25.06 -23.46 9.81
C SER A 271 -25.22 -24.96 10.00
N GLN A 272 -25.06 -25.42 11.24
CA GLN A 272 -25.25 -26.80 11.67
C GLN A 272 -26.04 -26.83 12.98
N GLY A 273 -27.31 -27.23 12.90
CA GLY A 273 -28.18 -27.28 14.08
C GLY A 273 -28.46 -25.88 14.65
N SER A 274 -28.02 -25.62 15.89
CA SER A 274 -28.22 -24.34 16.57
C SER A 274 -27.03 -23.38 16.49
N TRP A 275 -25.97 -23.70 15.75
CA TRP A 275 -24.77 -22.88 15.65
C TRP A 275 -24.26 -22.86 14.22
N SER A 276 -23.21 -22.08 13.95
CA SER A 276 -22.58 -22.02 12.62
C SER A 276 -21.08 -22.23 12.71
N PHE A 277 -20.51 -22.95 11.74
CA PHE A 277 -19.09 -22.90 11.50
C PHE A 277 -18.74 -21.62 10.76
N VAL A 278 -17.62 -21.02 11.11
CA VAL A 278 -17.03 -19.90 10.39
C VAL A 278 -15.59 -20.29 10.06
N VAL A 279 -15.20 -20.18 8.80
CA VAL A 279 -13.82 -20.41 8.37
C VAL A 279 -13.27 -19.11 7.83
N ALA A 280 -12.10 -18.70 8.29
CA ALA A 280 -11.42 -17.48 7.86
C ALA A 280 -9.99 -17.80 7.42
N GLY A 281 -9.48 -17.02 6.46
CA GLY A 281 -8.11 -17.06 5.99
C GLY A 281 -7.71 -15.72 5.37
N GLY A 282 -6.41 -15.52 5.21
CA GLY A 282 -5.84 -14.27 4.71
C GLY A 282 -4.33 -14.39 4.52
N SER A 283 -3.61 -13.30 4.74
CA SER A 283 -2.16 -13.23 4.56
C SER A 283 -1.34 -13.87 5.68
N ASP A 284 -1.95 -14.35 6.77
CA ASP A 284 -1.29 -15.16 7.82
C ASP A 284 -1.26 -16.67 7.51
N ASP A 285 -1.18 -17.02 6.21
CA ASP A 285 -0.85 -18.35 5.69
C ASP A 285 -1.49 -19.53 6.45
N GLY A 286 -2.78 -19.77 6.21
CA GLY A 286 -3.51 -20.85 6.84
C GLY A 286 -5.02 -20.62 6.89
N LEU A 287 -5.69 -21.41 7.72
CA LEU A 287 -7.12 -21.32 7.98
C LEU A 287 -7.40 -21.36 9.48
N SER A 288 -8.33 -20.52 9.93
CA SER A 288 -8.96 -20.65 11.25
C SER A 288 -10.39 -21.16 11.12
N LEU A 289 -10.74 -22.13 11.96
CA LEU A 289 -12.09 -22.66 12.10
C LEU A 289 -12.70 -22.18 13.43
N PHE A 290 -13.89 -21.61 13.37
CA PHE A 290 -14.63 -21.15 14.53
C PHE A 290 -16.03 -21.76 14.61
N ALA A 291 -16.57 -21.81 15.82
CA ALA A 291 -17.99 -21.96 16.11
C ALA A 291 -18.60 -20.61 16.50
N LEU A 292 -19.63 -20.19 15.77
CA LEU A 292 -20.50 -19.08 16.15
C LEU A 292 -21.70 -19.62 16.95
N LEU A 293 -21.75 -19.26 18.23
CA LEU A 293 -22.82 -19.66 19.14
C LEU A 293 -24.05 -18.76 19.01
N PRO A 294 -25.24 -19.23 19.44
CA PRO A 294 -26.45 -18.39 19.54
C PRO A 294 -26.29 -17.13 20.38
N SER A 295 -25.33 -17.08 21.31
CA SER A 295 -25.03 -15.89 22.11
C SER A 295 -24.41 -14.77 21.28
N GLY A 296 -23.85 -15.09 20.10
CA GLY A 296 -23.03 -14.20 19.29
C GLY A 296 -21.54 -14.34 19.55
N ARG A 297 -21.16 -15.29 20.40
CA ARG A 297 -19.76 -15.60 20.70
C ARG A 297 -19.12 -16.41 19.58
N LEU A 298 -17.93 -16.02 19.16
CA LEU A 298 -17.11 -16.73 18.20
C LEU A 298 -15.99 -17.48 18.94
N LEU A 299 -16.00 -18.80 18.83
CA LEU A 299 -15.07 -19.71 19.51
C LEU A 299 -14.09 -20.27 18.50
N LEU A 300 -12.79 -20.09 18.68
CA LEU A 300 -11.79 -20.79 17.88
C LEU A 300 -11.86 -22.29 18.22
N LEU A 301 -12.07 -23.12 17.19
CA LEU A 301 -12.11 -24.57 17.31
C LEU A 301 -10.76 -25.19 16.94
N ASP A 302 -10.18 -24.73 15.84
CA ASP A 302 -8.93 -25.24 15.31
C ASP A 302 -8.29 -24.22 14.36
N SER A 303 -7.00 -24.37 14.12
CA SER A 303 -6.29 -23.62 13.09
C SER A 303 -5.31 -24.53 12.36
N LEU A 304 -5.13 -24.23 11.07
CA LEU A 304 -4.27 -25.00 10.19
C LEU A 304 -3.33 -24.04 9.49
N ALA A 305 -2.07 -24.04 9.91
CA ALA A 305 -1.01 -23.30 9.24
C ALA A 305 -0.67 -23.94 7.89
N ASP A 306 -0.23 -23.11 6.96
CA ASP A 306 0.35 -23.56 5.71
C ASP A 306 1.62 -24.43 5.93
N ARG A 307 1.87 -25.35 5.00
CA ARG A 307 3.02 -26.28 5.03
C ARG A 307 3.40 -26.61 3.59
N ASP A 308 4.65 -26.99 3.34
CA ASP A 308 5.15 -27.40 2.00
C ASP A 308 4.26 -28.42 1.22
N ASP A 309 3.39 -29.17 1.90
CA ASP A 309 2.48 -30.16 1.32
C ASP A 309 1.01 -29.73 1.23
N LEU A 310 0.69 -28.51 1.64
CA LEU A 310 -0.63 -27.92 1.73
C LEU A 310 -0.60 -26.58 0.99
N GLY A 311 -1.63 -26.25 0.21
CA GLY A 311 -1.64 -25.01 -0.58
C GLY A 311 -2.50 -23.97 0.11
N LEU A 312 -2.01 -23.35 1.18
CA LEU A 312 -2.75 -22.38 2.00
C LEU A 312 -1.99 -21.06 2.21
N ALA A 313 -0.88 -20.83 1.54
CA ALA A 313 -0.23 -19.51 1.58
C ALA A 313 -1.16 -18.43 0.98
N ASN A 314 -1.39 -17.35 1.72
CA ASN A 314 -2.26 -16.23 1.37
C ASN A 314 -3.62 -16.67 0.78
N VAL A 315 -4.49 -17.18 1.65
CA VAL A 315 -5.78 -17.77 1.23
C VAL A 315 -6.68 -16.67 0.65
N ASN A 316 -7.11 -16.84 -0.60
CA ASN A 316 -7.87 -15.84 -1.34
C ASN A 316 -9.24 -16.33 -1.85
N GLY A 317 -9.61 -17.57 -1.55
CA GLY A 317 -10.90 -18.15 -1.91
C GLY A 317 -11.30 -19.27 -0.97
N LEU A 318 -12.58 -19.27 -0.55
CA LEU A 318 -13.15 -20.27 0.34
C LEU A 318 -14.52 -20.72 -0.15
N ALA A 319 -14.81 -22.03 0.01
CA ALA A 319 -16.15 -22.57 -0.14
C ALA A 319 -16.39 -23.70 0.87
N LEU A 320 -17.57 -23.70 1.50
CA LEU A 320 -17.95 -24.67 2.52
C LEU A 320 -19.12 -25.54 2.03
N ALA A 321 -19.11 -26.83 2.39
CA ALA A 321 -20.25 -27.72 2.17
C ALA A 321 -20.38 -28.73 3.31
N MET A 322 -21.61 -28.97 3.75
CA MET A 322 -21.94 -30.02 4.72
C MET A 322 -22.43 -31.28 3.99
N VAL A 323 -21.79 -32.43 4.22
CA VAL A 323 -22.25 -33.74 3.74
C VAL A 323 -22.46 -34.68 4.91
N GLY A 324 -23.72 -34.83 5.31
CA GLY A 324 -24.05 -35.57 6.53
C GLY A 324 -23.52 -34.83 7.76
N THR A 325 -22.48 -35.36 8.39
CA THR A 325 -21.77 -34.73 9.52
C THR A 325 -20.36 -34.31 9.18
N GLU A 326 -19.93 -34.40 7.92
CA GLU A 326 -18.61 -33.89 7.51
C GLU A 326 -18.74 -32.47 6.97
N LEU A 327 -17.98 -31.54 7.56
CA LEU A 327 -17.71 -30.22 7.01
C LEU A 327 -16.58 -30.33 5.99
N HIS A 328 -16.87 -29.97 4.75
CA HIS A 328 -15.86 -29.84 3.71
C HIS A 328 -15.48 -28.38 3.52
N VAL A 329 -14.17 -28.12 3.60
CA VAL A 329 -13.57 -26.81 3.35
C VAL A 329 -12.74 -26.89 2.09
N PHE A 330 -13.05 -26.05 1.12
CA PHE A 330 -12.26 -25.88 -0.11
C PHE A 330 -11.60 -24.51 -0.08
N ALA A 331 -10.29 -24.47 -0.28
CA ALA A 331 -9.50 -23.24 -0.18
C ALA A 331 -8.51 -23.12 -1.35
N SER A 332 -8.41 -21.92 -1.92
CA SER A 332 -7.36 -21.57 -2.89
C SER A 332 -6.31 -20.68 -2.24
N SER A 333 -5.05 -20.89 -2.65
CA SER A 333 -3.91 -20.04 -2.33
C SER A 333 -3.66 -19.07 -3.47
N GLU A 334 -3.22 -17.85 -3.13
CA GLU A 334 -2.77 -16.87 -4.12
C GLU A 334 -1.40 -17.22 -4.71
N THR A 335 -0.49 -17.72 -3.87
CA THR A 335 0.92 -17.88 -4.21
C THR A 335 1.30 -19.32 -4.56
N GLU A 336 0.46 -20.29 -4.21
CA GLU A 336 0.72 -21.70 -4.40
C GLU A 336 -0.27 -22.38 -5.36
N PRO A 337 0.21 -23.24 -6.28
CA PRO A 337 -0.64 -23.89 -7.24
C PRO A 337 -1.41 -25.06 -6.61
N GLY A 338 -2.73 -24.96 -6.53
CA GLY A 338 -3.57 -26.08 -6.12
C GLY A 338 -4.93 -25.65 -5.59
N LEU A 339 -5.77 -26.63 -5.28
CA LEU A 339 -6.99 -26.44 -4.51
C LEU A 339 -6.88 -27.36 -3.29
N THR A 340 -6.90 -26.77 -2.10
CA THR A 340 -6.86 -27.50 -0.84
C THR A 340 -8.28 -27.95 -0.48
N HIS A 341 -8.45 -29.24 -0.16
CA HIS A 341 -9.72 -29.80 0.31
C HIS A 341 -9.52 -30.47 1.66
N LEU A 342 -10.20 -29.96 2.68
CA LEU A 342 -10.24 -30.52 4.02
C LEU A 342 -11.62 -31.13 4.30
N SER A 343 -11.61 -32.20 5.08
CA SER A 343 -12.83 -32.88 5.54
C SER A 343 -12.74 -33.02 7.05
N ILE A 344 -13.64 -32.35 7.74
CA ILE A 344 -13.68 -32.26 9.20
C ILE A 344 -14.93 -33.01 9.66
N ASP A 345 -14.77 -34.05 10.47
CA ASP A 345 -15.93 -34.75 11.04
C ASP A 345 -16.50 -33.94 12.20
N THR A 346 -17.69 -33.39 12.00
CA THR A 346 -18.41 -32.57 12.98
C THR A 346 -19.28 -33.41 13.92
N ALA A 347 -19.30 -34.75 13.77
CA ALA A 347 -19.98 -35.67 14.68
C ALA A 347 -19.11 -36.11 15.87
N ALA A 348 -17.84 -35.70 15.91
CA ALA A 348 -16.87 -36.20 16.85
C ALA A 348 -17.06 -35.67 18.29
N GLY A 349 -18.14 -34.97 18.64
CA GLY A 349 -18.43 -34.52 20.01
C GLY A 349 -19.81 -33.86 20.16
N GLU A 350 -20.18 -33.46 21.39
CA GLU A 350 -21.45 -32.83 21.74
C GLU A 350 -21.26 -31.39 22.23
N VAL A 351 -22.18 -30.49 21.85
CA VAL A 351 -22.32 -29.17 22.49
C VAL A 351 -23.33 -29.28 23.62
N LEU A 352 -22.86 -29.16 24.86
CA LEU A 352 -23.66 -29.29 26.08
C LEU A 352 -23.80 -27.93 26.75
N GLN A 353 -25.04 -27.50 27.00
CA GLN A 353 -25.31 -26.26 27.72
C GLN A 353 -25.89 -26.55 29.11
N GLY A 354 -25.35 -25.85 30.11
CA GLY A 354 -25.72 -26.03 31.50
C GLY A 354 -27.14 -25.56 31.82
N PRO A 355 -27.79 -26.18 32.82
CA PRO A 355 -29.15 -25.83 33.20
C PRO A 355 -29.23 -24.50 33.95
N SER A 356 -30.46 -24.04 34.22
CA SER A 356 -30.67 -23.02 35.23
C SER A 356 -30.44 -23.59 36.64
N GLY A 357 -29.50 -23.04 37.41
CA GLY A 357 -29.04 -23.60 38.68
C GLY A 357 -27.99 -24.71 38.51
N SER A 358 -27.36 -25.11 39.62
CA SER A 358 -26.28 -26.11 39.62
C SER A 358 -26.61 -27.43 38.90
N GLY A 359 -25.75 -27.83 37.96
CA GLY A 359 -25.85 -29.06 37.17
C GLY A 359 -24.52 -29.81 37.01
N LEU A 360 -24.62 -30.97 36.34
CA LEU A 360 -23.49 -31.76 35.85
C LEU A 360 -23.64 -31.86 34.33
N LEU A 361 -22.63 -31.40 33.60
CA LEU A 361 -22.44 -31.67 32.18
C LEU A 361 -21.40 -32.77 32.07
N GLN A 362 -21.71 -33.79 31.28
CA GLN A 362 -20.84 -34.93 31.08
C GLN A 362 -20.67 -35.13 29.58
N GLY A 363 -19.50 -34.77 29.08
CA GLY A 363 -19.11 -35.01 27.70
C GLY A 363 -18.87 -36.49 27.42
N THR A 364 -18.57 -36.74 26.17
CA THR A 364 -18.47 -38.04 25.53
C THR A 364 -17.02 -38.53 25.50
N SER A 365 -16.63 -39.22 24.43
CA SER A 365 -15.24 -39.62 24.17
C SER A 365 -14.69 -38.91 22.94
N GLY A 366 -15.25 -37.75 22.68
CA GLY A 366 -15.08 -36.94 21.51
C GLY A 366 -14.79 -35.49 21.92
N ASP A 367 -14.59 -34.61 20.95
CA ASP A 367 -14.21 -33.22 21.20
C ASP A 367 -15.47 -32.40 21.53
N ASP A 368 -15.78 -32.24 22.82
CA ASP A 368 -17.02 -31.67 23.30
C ASP A 368 -16.90 -30.17 23.61
N ILE A 369 -17.99 -29.41 23.43
CA ILE A 369 -18.08 -28.01 23.89
C ILE A 369 -19.04 -27.96 25.08
N LEU A 370 -18.50 -27.69 26.27
CA LEU A 370 -19.28 -27.64 27.52
C LEU A 370 -19.45 -26.19 27.96
N ILE A 371 -20.67 -25.66 27.80
CA ILE A 371 -21.04 -24.28 28.18
C ILE A 371 -21.70 -24.30 29.55
N ASP A 372 -21.19 -23.53 30.51
CA ASP A 372 -21.76 -23.47 31.85
C ASP A 372 -23.18 -22.88 31.89
N GLY A 373 -23.91 -23.27 32.94
CA GLY A 373 -25.22 -22.75 33.23
C GLY A 373 -25.15 -21.67 34.30
N THR A 374 -26.30 -21.36 34.90
CA THR A 374 -26.31 -20.48 36.08
C THR A 374 -26.09 -21.30 37.35
N GLY A 375 -25.37 -20.76 38.34
CA GLY A 375 -25.10 -21.47 39.59
C GLY A 375 -23.79 -22.25 39.54
N ARG A 376 -23.65 -23.26 40.42
CA ARG A 376 -22.40 -24.04 40.52
C ARG A 376 -22.46 -25.30 39.67
N ASP A 377 -21.74 -25.33 38.57
CA ASP A 377 -21.74 -26.45 37.65
C ASP A 377 -20.50 -27.33 37.80
N THR A 378 -20.66 -28.60 37.45
CA THR A 378 -19.54 -29.50 37.20
C THR A 378 -19.53 -29.84 35.72
N LEU A 379 -18.44 -29.51 35.04
CA LEU A 379 -18.23 -29.79 33.62
C LEU A 379 -17.17 -30.88 33.56
N ASP A 380 -17.53 -32.05 33.06
CA ASP A 380 -16.65 -33.21 32.90
C ASP A 380 -16.45 -33.44 31.40
N GLY A 381 -15.28 -33.09 30.88
CA GLY A 381 -14.98 -33.11 29.44
C GLY A 381 -15.10 -34.53 28.89
N GLY A 382 -14.25 -35.43 29.38
CA GLY A 382 -14.28 -36.81 28.93
C GLY A 382 -12.94 -37.16 28.31
N ALA A 383 -12.95 -37.90 27.21
CA ALA A 383 -11.76 -38.05 26.40
C ALA A 383 -12.00 -37.26 25.11
N GLY A 384 -10.97 -36.63 24.56
CA GLY A 384 -11.14 -35.72 23.42
C GLY A 384 -10.35 -34.44 23.68
N ALA A 385 -10.39 -33.52 22.73
CA ALA A 385 -10.00 -32.12 22.92
C ALA A 385 -11.25 -31.32 23.28
N ASP A 386 -11.47 -31.10 24.57
CA ASP A 386 -12.70 -30.49 25.08
C ASP A 386 -12.56 -28.97 25.27
N LEU A 387 -13.59 -28.22 24.92
CA LEU A 387 -13.68 -26.77 25.13
C LEU A 387 -14.69 -26.45 26.24
N PHE A 388 -14.20 -25.90 27.35
CA PHE A 388 -15.02 -25.46 28.48
C PHE A 388 -15.32 -23.97 28.39
N VAL A 389 -16.57 -23.59 28.17
CA VAL A 389 -16.99 -22.21 27.97
C VAL A 389 -17.72 -21.69 29.21
N LEU A 390 -17.15 -20.70 29.89
CA LEU A 390 -17.70 -20.17 31.15
C LEU A 390 -18.39 -18.83 30.89
N GLU A 391 -19.66 -18.85 30.51
CA GLU A 391 -20.46 -17.67 30.15
C GLU A 391 -21.00 -16.90 31.38
N HIS A 392 -21.11 -17.54 32.56
CA HIS A 392 -21.78 -16.94 33.71
C HIS A 392 -20.82 -16.54 34.84
N GLU A 393 -20.85 -15.25 35.21
CA GLU A 393 -20.08 -14.72 36.34
C GLU A 393 -20.75 -14.96 37.71
N GLY A 394 -19.94 -14.91 38.77
CA GLY A 394 -20.33 -14.88 40.18
C GLY A 394 -20.28 -16.22 40.90
N GLU A 395 -20.02 -17.31 40.18
CA GLU A 395 -20.24 -18.66 40.69
C GLU A 395 -18.97 -19.52 40.71
N ARG A 396 -19.07 -20.67 41.41
CA ARG A 396 -17.99 -21.66 41.54
C ARG A 396 -18.29 -22.84 40.63
N ASN A 397 -17.46 -23.03 39.60
CA ASN A 397 -17.53 -24.17 38.69
C ASN A 397 -16.40 -25.15 38.95
N THR A 398 -16.64 -26.44 38.67
CA THR A 398 -15.64 -27.51 38.77
C THR A 398 -15.46 -28.14 37.41
N LEU A 399 -14.25 -28.05 36.87
CA LEU A 399 -13.87 -28.71 35.63
C LEU A 399 -13.18 -30.04 35.98
N ARG A 400 -13.59 -31.12 35.34
CA ARG A 400 -13.08 -32.48 35.57
C ARG A 400 -12.58 -33.08 34.28
N ASN A 401 -11.62 -33.99 34.48
CA ASN A 401 -11.02 -34.78 33.41
C ASN A 401 -10.36 -33.88 32.36
N PHE A 402 -9.78 -32.77 32.81
CA PHE A 402 -9.12 -31.78 31.96
C PHE A 402 -7.75 -32.29 31.51
N ASP A 403 -7.54 -32.48 30.22
CA ASP A 403 -6.24 -32.76 29.63
C ASP A 403 -5.55 -31.42 29.24
N PRO A 404 -4.50 -31.00 29.95
CA PRO A 404 -3.83 -29.73 29.67
C PRO A 404 -3.03 -29.69 28.36
N GLU A 405 -2.94 -30.80 27.62
CA GLU A 405 -2.36 -30.78 26.26
C GLU A 405 -3.40 -30.48 25.19
N THR A 406 -4.63 -30.97 25.34
CA THR A 406 -5.67 -30.90 24.30
C THR A 406 -6.85 -30.01 24.66
N ASP A 407 -7.24 -29.93 25.92
CA ASP A 407 -8.43 -29.20 26.34
C ASP A 407 -8.16 -27.70 26.46
N ARG A 408 -9.23 -26.92 26.34
CA ARG A 408 -9.23 -25.46 26.38
C ARG A 408 -10.33 -24.93 27.27
N ILE A 409 -10.11 -23.77 27.88
CA ILE A 409 -11.09 -23.08 28.72
C ILE A 409 -11.29 -21.69 28.15
N ASP A 410 -12.51 -21.34 27.77
CA ASP A 410 -12.84 -19.99 27.34
C ASP A 410 -13.49 -19.20 28.48
N LEU A 411 -12.77 -18.15 28.94
CA LEU A 411 -13.18 -17.24 30.01
C LEU A 411 -13.60 -15.85 29.50
N ALA A 412 -13.69 -15.63 28.19
CA ALA A 412 -13.91 -14.29 27.62
C ALA A 412 -15.25 -13.63 27.99
N ALA A 413 -16.23 -14.37 28.53
CA ALA A 413 -17.45 -13.78 29.08
C ALA A 413 -17.24 -13.09 30.44
N TRP A 414 -16.07 -13.24 31.07
CA TRP A 414 -15.77 -12.56 32.32
C TRP A 414 -15.32 -11.13 32.04
N THR A 415 -16.25 -10.20 32.25
CA THR A 415 -16.10 -8.77 32.02
C THR A 415 -14.83 -8.21 32.67
N GLY A 416 -13.96 -7.61 31.86
CA GLY A 416 -12.71 -6.99 32.32
C GLY A 416 -11.54 -7.95 32.53
N LEU A 417 -11.69 -9.24 32.19
CA LEU A 417 -10.59 -10.20 32.10
C LEU A 417 -10.06 -10.22 30.66
N TYR A 418 -8.84 -9.75 30.48
CA TYR A 418 -8.13 -9.66 29.19
C TYR A 418 -6.74 -10.30 29.23
N SER A 419 -6.24 -10.66 30.41
CA SER A 419 -4.94 -11.32 30.56
C SER A 419 -4.94 -12.37 31.66
N VAL A 420 -4.19 -13.45 31.44
CA VAL A 420 -3.88 -14.47 32.46
C VAL A 420 -3.24 -13.85 33.71
N ALA A 421 -2.52 -12.73 33.57
CA ALA A 421 -1.91 -12.01 34.69
C ALA A 421 -2.94 -11.45 35.70
N GLN A 422 -4.19 -11.26 35.28
CA GLN A 422 -5.27 -10.82 36.17
C GLN A 422 -5.87 -11.97 36.99
N LEU A 423 -5.52 -13.22 36.67
CA LEU A 423 -6.03 -14.41 37.35
C LEU A 423 -5.19 -14.74 38.58
N SER A 424 -5.87 -15.07 39.69
CA SER A 424 -5.22 -15.73 40.82
C SER A 424 -5.31 -17.25 40.63
N ILE A 425 -4.19 -17.84 40.21
CA ILE A 425 -4.05 -19.29 40.00
C ILE A 425 -3.31 -19.89 41.20
N THR A 426 -3.96 -20.85 41.86
CA THR A 426 -3.38 -21.60 42.98
C THR A 426 -3.27 -23.07 42.61
N THR A 427 -2.04 -23.56 42.46
CA THR A 427 -1.77 -24.99 42.20
C THR A 427 -2.33 -25.87 43.30
N THR A 428 -2.96 -26.97 42.90
CA THR A 428 -3.41 -28.04 43.80
C THR A 428 -2.70 -29.35 43.46
N ALA A 429 -2.93 -30.39 44.27
CA ALA A 429 -2.28 -31.69 44.04
C ALA A 429 -2.73 -32.39 42.74
N THR A 430 -3.87 -31.99 42.16
CA THR A 430 -4.50 -32.65 41.01
C THR A 430 -5.06 -31.64 39.99
N GLY A 431 -4.43 -30.47 39.89
CA GLY A 431 -4.81 -29.40 38.97
C GLY A 431 -4.58 -28.02 39.58
N ALA A 432 -5.53 -27.10 39.46
CA ALA A 432 -5.42 -25.74 39.97
C ALA A 432 -6.77 -25.16 40.41
N VAL A 433 -6.72 -24.07 41.17
CA VAL A 433 -7.88 -23.20 41.43
C VAL A 433 -7.63 -21.86 40.76
N ILE A 434 -8.52 -21.46 39.85
CA ILE A 434 -8.46 -20.19 39.11
C ILE A 434 -9.49 -19.23 39.69
N ARG A 435 -9.14 -17.96 39.87
CA ARG A 435 -10.03 -16.94 40.41
C ARG A 435 -9.87 -15.60 39.69
N PHE A 436 -10.99 -14.94 39.46
CA PHE A 436 -11.07 -13.57 38.96
C PHE A 436 -12.30 -12.89 39.57
N GLY A 437 -12.13 -11.78 40.29
CA GLY A 437 -13.24 -11.14 41.01
C GLY A 437 -13.97 -12.12 41.94
N SER A 438 -15.28 -12.32 41.70
CA SER A 438 -16.11 -13.30 42.41
C SER A 438 -16.05 -14.73 41.83
N ASN A 439 -15.49 -14.90 40.64
CA ASN A 439 -15.46 -16.16 39.90
C ASN A 439 -14.44 -17.14 40.48
N ARG A 440 -14.77 -18.44 40.47
CA ARG A 440 -13.84 -19.50 40.88
C ARG A 440 -14.03 -20.74 40.03
N ILE A 441 -12.94 -21.24 39.46
CA ILE A 441 -12.88 -22.56 38.83
C ILE A 441 -12.01 -23.47 39.69
N ASP A 442 -12.53 -24.65 40.03
CA ASP A 442 -11.72 -25.76 40.52
C ASP A 442 -11.43 -26.71 39.35
N LEU A 443 -10.19 -26.70 38.87
CA LEU A 443 -9.74 -27.48 37.72
C LEU A 443 -9.08 -28.77 38.20
N LEU A 444 -9.57 -29.91 37.71
CA LEU A 444 -9.09 -31.25 38.02
C LEU A 444 -8.59 -31.92 36.74
N THR A 445 -7.30 -32.20 36.67
CA THR A 445 -6.67 -32.82 35.51
C THR A 445 -7.05 -34.30 35.36
N ALA A 446 -7.12 -34.78 34.12
CA ALA A 446 -7.42 -36.17 33.79
C ALA A 446 -6.40 -37.16 34.37
N ASP A 447 -5.11 -36.81 34.29
CA ASP A 447 -4.00 -37.63 34.78
C ASP A 447 -3.70 -37.43 36.29
N GLY A 448 -4.37 -36.47 36.93
CA GLY A 448 -4.16 -36.10 38.32
C GLY A 448 -2.87 -35.32 38.59
N SER A 449 -2.24 -34.77 37.55
CA SER A 449 -1.10 -33.85 37.67
C SER A 449 -1.50 -32.49 38.25
N ALA A 450 -0.53 -31.78 38.83
CA ALA A 450 -0.72 -30.41 39.29
C ALA A 450 -0.52 -29.43 38.12
N LEU A 451 -1.28 -28.33 38.10
CA LEU A 451 -1.09 -27.24 37.13
C LEU A 451 -0.55 -26.00 37.84
N ALA A 452 0.61 -25.52 37.40
CA ALA A 452 1.26 -24.31 37.88
C ALA A 452 0.83 -23.11 37.04
N TYR A 453 1.12 -21.89 37.52
CA TYR A 453 0.79 -20.66 36.79
C TYR A 453 1.46 -20.64 35.41
N GLU A 454 2.68 -21.16 35.32
CA GLU A 454 3.45 -21.29 34.09
C GLU A 454 2.76 -22.19 33.05
N ASP A 455 2.01 -23.21 33.47
CA ASP A 455 1.27 -24.07 32.55
C ASP A 455 0.14 -23.30 31.84
N PHE A 456 -0.43 -22.26 32.44
CA PHE A 456 -1.48 -21.43 31.84
C PHE A 456 -0.95 -20.31 30.93
N ILE A 457 0.37 -20.11 30.89
CA ILE A 457 1.03 -19.11 30.04
C ILE A 457 1.80 -19.79 28.91
N LEU A 458 2.50 -20.89 29.23
CA LEU A 458 3.29 -21.64 28.24
C LEU A 458 2.43 -22.57 27.39
N ARG A 459 1.20 -22.86 27.84
CA ARG A 459 0.22 -23.64 27.09
C ARG A 459 -0.98 -22.74 26.89
N ASP A 460 -1.53 -22.79 25.70
CA ASP A 460 -2.82 -22.18 25.42
C ASP A 460 -3.88 -23.00 26.18
N ILE A 461 -4.17 -22.65 27.44
CA ILE A 461 -5.23 -23.30 28.23
C ILE A 461 -6.46 -22.39 28.31
N LEU A 462 -6.28 -21.07 28.21
CA LEU A 462 -7.29 -20.10 28.64
C LEU A 462 -7.96 -19.30 27.52
N GLY A 463 -7.55 -19.43 26.25
CA GLY A 463 -8.20 -18.72 25.13
C GLY A 463 -8.39 -17.21 25.36
N LEU A 464 -7.57 -16.61 26.23
CA LEU A 464 -7.68 -15.22 26.70
C LEU A 464 -6.77 -14.34 25.85
N TYR A 465 -7.22 -13.99 24.65
CA TYR A 465 -6.74 -12.78 23.96
C TYR A 465 -7.87 -12.17 23.13
N ARG A 466 -8.29 -10.97 23.52
CA ARG A 466 -9.17 -10.07 22.75
C ARG A 466 -8.74 -8.63 23.03
N PRO A 467 -8.62 -7.76 22.01
CA PRO A 467 -8.39 -6.33 22.23
C PRO A 467 -9.55 -5.72 23.01
N ALA A 468 -9.22 -4.77 23.89
CA ALA A 468 -10.22 -4.07 24.68
C ALA A 468 -10.87 -2.92 23.88
N LEU A 469 -12.18 -2.79 24.02
CA LEU A 469 -12.95 -1.59 23.65
C LEU A 469 -12.91 -0.54 24.79
N PRO A 470 -13.27 0.73 24.52
CA PRO A 470 -12.40 1.88 24.79
C PRO A 470 -12.39 2.34 26.26
N THR A 471 -11.32 3.07 26.59
CA THR A 471 -11.02 3.84 27.83
C THR A 471 -10.27 3.13 28.97
N ALA A 472 -9.18 2.44 28.67
CA ALA A 472 -8.20 2.11 29.72
C ALA A 472 -7.33 3.35 30.05
N PRO A 473 -6.91 3.54 31.32
CA PRO A 473 -5.91 4.53 31.70
C PRO A 473 -4.51 4.15 31.20
N PRO A 474 -3.58 5.14 31.11
CA PRO A 474 -2.16 4.92 30.83
C PRO A 474 -1.55 3.71 31.54
N LEU A 475 -0.86 2.86 30.78
CA LEU A 475 -0.07 1.71 31.23
C LEU A 475 1.42 2.06 31.26
N ASP A 476 2.12 1.42 32.20
CA ASP A 476 3.58 1.45 32.32
C ASP A 476 4.04 -0.01 32.33
N LEU A 477 4.55 -0.48 31.20
CA LEU A 477 4.95 -1.85 30.93
C LEU A 477 6.48 -1.94 30.86
N ASN A 478 7.06 -2.87 31.61
CA ASN A 478 8.50 -3.10 31.63
C ASN A 478 8.74 -4.60 31.37
N GLY A 479 9.40 -4.90 30.27
CA GLY A 479 9.83 -6.23 29.84
C GLY A 479 11.15 -6.65 30.50
N SER A 480 11.75 -7.70 29.93
CA SER A 480 12.98 -8.31 30.40
C SER A 480 13.99 -8.50 29.27
N ALA A 481 14.99 -9.36 29.47
CA ALA A 481 15.98 -9.65 28.42
C ALA A 481 15.56 -10.84 27.53
N ALA A 482 14.27 -11.17 27.49
CA ALA A 482 13.71 -12.28 26.74
C ALA A 482 12.79 -11.74 25.66
N HIS A 483 12.69 -12.44 24.52
CA HIS A 483 11.75 -12.12 23.44
C HIS A 483 10.30 -12.12 23.98
N GLU A 484 9.69 -10.95 24.01
CA GLU A 484 8.41 -10.64 24.64
C GLU A 484 7.49 -9.88 23.69
N GLN A 485 6.19 -9.96 23.95
CA GLN A 485 5.19 -9.15 23.28
C GLN A 485 4.50 -8.28 24.33
N LEU A 486 4.60 -6.97 24.19
CA LEU A 486 4.07 -5.96 25.10
C LEU A 486 3.03 -5.13 24.36
N VAL A 487 1.81 -5.06 24.91
CA VAL A 487 0.68 -4.40 24.25
C VAL A 487 0.11 -3.37 25.22
N GLY A 488 0.12 -2.12 24.79
CA GLY A 488 -0.54 -0.98 25.40
C GLY A 488 -2.06 -1.03 25.25
N ALA A 489 -2.71 0.08 25.54
CA ALA A 489 -4.13 0.30 25.47
C ALA A 489 -4.39 1.66 24.84
N ALA A 490 -5.66 2.05 24.71
CA ALA A 490 -6.06 3.28 24.03
C ALA A 490 -5.75 4.61 24.78
N GLY A 491 -4.79 4.62 25.72
CA GLY A 491 -4.34 5.82 26.43
C GLY A 491 -2.83 5.99 26.32
N ALA A 492 -2.31 7.17 26.65
CA ALA A 492 -0.88 7.47 26.56
C ALA A 492 -0.02 6.57 27.46
N ASP A 493 0.59 5.56 26.87
CA ASP A 493 1.29 4.48 27.53
C ASP A 493 2.82 4.65 27.52
N THR A 494 3.49 3.89 28.36
CA THR A 494 4.96 3.78 28.35
C THR A 494 5.33 2.31 28.39
N ILE A 495 6.07 1.86 27.38
CA ILE A 495 6.48 0.46 27.20
C ILE A 495 8.00 0.41 27.03
N GLN A 496 8.68 -0.37 27.86
CA GLN A 496 10.12 -0.63 27.76
C GLN A 496 10.33 -2.14 27.65
N ALA A 497 10.98 -2.61 26.58
CA ALA A 497 11.09 -4.03 26.26
C ALA A 497 12.30 -4.69 26.94
N GLY A 498 13.49 -4.16 26.71
CA GLY A 498 14.71 -4.56 27.41
C GLY A 498 15.78 -5.11 26.48
N GLY A 499 16.06 -6.41 26.54
CA GLY A 499 17.22 -7.00 25.84
C GLY A 499 16.89 -8.10 24.84
N GLY A 500 15.59 -8.41 24.67
CA GLY A 500 15.10 -9.37 23.70
C GLY A 500 14.88 -8.70 22.35
N GLY A 501 14.64 -9.48 21.29
CA GLY A 501 13.97 -8.90 20.13
C GLY A 501 12.49 -8.96 20.42
N ASP A 502 11.85 -7.85 20.69
CA ASP A 502 10.54 -7.77 21.31
C ASP A 502 9.51 -7.21 20.32
N SER A 503 8.23 -7.36 20.61
CA SER A 503 7.15 -6.75 19.81
C SER A 503 6.27 -5.86 20.68
N LEU A 504 6.27 -4.56 20.40
CA LEU A 504 5.61 -3.53 21.19
C LEU A 504 4.49 -2.91 20.38
N PHE A 505 3.33 -2.71 21.01
CA PHE A 505 2.16 -2.11 20.37
C PHE A 505 1.59 -1.03 21.28
N GLY A 506 1.57 0.24 20.86
CA GLY A 506 1.00 1.37 21.60
C GLY A 506 -0.54 1.34 21.60
N GLN A 507 -1.12 1.01 20.44
CA GLN A 507 -2.55 1.00 20.13
C GLN A 507 -3.11 2.39 19.84
N GLY A 508 -3.43 3.16 20.87
CA GLY A 508 -3.93 4.50 20.62
C GLY A 508 -3.66 5.39 21.82
N GLY A 509 -3.41 6.66 21.59
CA GLY A 509 -2.89 7.51 22.65
C GLY A 509 -1.69 8.29 22.14
N ASN A 510 -0.85 8.71 23.06
CA ASN A 510 0.41 9.35 22.71
C ASN A 510 1.45 8.58 23.52
N ASP A 511 1.95 7.52 22.92
CA ASP A 511 2.64 6.44 23.58
C ASP A 511 4.16 6.63 23.50
N SER A 512 4.87 6.01 24.42
CA SER A 512 6.33 5.96 24.42
C SER A 512 6.78 4.51 24.45
N LEU A 513 7.34 4.02 23.35
CA LEU A 513 7.78 2.65 23.15
C LEU A 513 9.30 2.63 23.01
N ALA A 514 9.97 1.76 23.76
CA ALA A 514 11.42 1.57 23.69
C ALA A 514 11.77 0.07 23.62
N GLY A 515 12.40 -0.36 22.53
CA GLY A 515 12.95 -1.71 22.35
C GLY A 515 14.20 -1.97 23.20
N GLU A 516 15.06 -0.94 23.28
CA GLU A 516 16.38 -0.91 23.93
C GLU A 516 17.46 -1.75 23.23
N GLY A 517 17.35 -3.06 23.17
CA GLY A 517 18.31 -3.83 22.39
C GLY A 517 17.89 -5.26 22.10
N GLY A 518 18.30 -5.75 20.94
CA GLY A 518 17.66 -6.87 20.27
C GLY A 518 17.05 -6.36 18.97
N ASP A 519 16.60 -7.27 18.10
CA ASP A 519 15.93 -6.87 16.85
C ASP A 519 14.42 -6.75 17.17
N ASP A 520 13.95 -5.53 17.37
CA ASP A 520 12.64 -5.20 17.92
C ASP A 520 11.63 -4.79 16.83
N ALA A 521 10.33 -4.96 17.10
CA ALA A 521 9.23 -4.47 16.28
C ALA A 521 8.30 -3.57 17.10
N LEU A 522 8.22 -2.28 16.78
CA LEU A 522 7.47 -1.27 17.51
C LEU A 522 6.38 -0.68 16.61
N PHE A 523 5.14 -0.67 17.09
CA PHE A 523 3.98 -0.10 16.40
C PHE A 523 3.31 0.93 17.31
N GLY A 524 3.28 2.20 16.91
CA GLY A 524 2.67 3.31 17.67
C GLY A 524 1.15 3.16 17.72
N GLY A 525 0.52 3.21 16.55
CA GLY A 525 -0.91 3.11 16.40
C GLY A 525 -1.51 4.49 16.12
N THR A 526 -2.61 4.84 16.79
CA THR A 526 -3.21 6.17 16.58
C THR A 526 -2.74 7.19 17.62
N GLY A 527 -2.43 8.40 17.19
CA GLY A 527 -2.06 9.55 18.01
C GLY A 527 -0.58 9.86 17.88
N ASN A 528 -0.03 10.71 18.76
CA ASN A 528 1.34 11.20 18.54
C ASN A 528 2.33 10.44 19.42
N ASP A 529 3.02 9.49 18.83
CA ASP A 529 3.81 8.48 19.51
C ASP A 529 5.32 8.75 19.41
N HIS A 530 6.06 8.16 20.35
CA HIS A 530 7.51 8.21 20.39
C HIS A 530 8.08 6.80 20.48
N LEU A 531 8.77 6.37 19.42
CA LEU A 531 9.33 5.04 19.27
C LEU A 531 10.86 5.10 19.24
N GLU A 532 11.53 4.28 20.04
CA GLU A 532 12.99 4.13 20.08
C GLU A 532 13.35 2.64 19.95
N GLY A 533 13.97 2.24 18.84
CA GLY A 533 14.43 0.86 18.59
C GLY A 533 15.55 0.48 19.53
N GLY A 534 16.69 1.17 19.41
CA GLY A 534 17.82 1.03 20.31
C GLY A 534 19.03 0.40 19.62
N ASN A 535 19.47 -0.78 20.04
CA ASN A 535 20.54 -1.50 19.34
C ASN A 535 20.00 -2.80 18.75
N GLY A 536 20.11 -2.98 17.45
CA GLY A 536 19.53 -4.13 16.75
C GLY A 536 19.08 -3.71 15.37
N SER A 537 18.58 -4.63 14.58
CA SER A 537 17.90 -4.30 13.32
C SER A 537 16.41 -4.22 13.60
N ASP A 538 15.93 -3.01 13.84
CA ASP A 538 14.61 -2.75 14.39
C ASP A 538 13.61 -2.37 13.29
N HIS A 539 12.34 -2.67 13.52
CA HIS A 539 11.23 -2.25 12.68
C HIS A 539 10.29 -1.34 13.48
N LEU A 540 10.17 -0.08 13.08
CA LEU A 540 9.36 0.92 13.74
C LEU A 540 8.29 1.43 12.77
N ALA A 541 7.03 1.45 13.21
CA ALA A 541 5.91 2.03 12.48
C ALA A 541 5.14 3.01 13.39
N GLY A 542 5.06 4.28 13.00
CA GLY A 542 4.29 5.33 13.70
C GLY A 542 2.79 5.10 13.56
N GLU A 543 2.35 4.86 12.31
CA GLU A 543 0.95 4.74 11.89
C GLU A 543 0.22 6.09 11.81
N ASP A 544 -0.89 6.33 12.51
CA ASP A 544 -1.66 7.58 12.36
C ASP A 544 -1.23 8.59 13.42
N GLY A 545 -0.55 9.69 13.08
CA GLY A 545 0.04 10.49 14.15
C GLY A 545 0.76 11.77 13.78
N GLN A 546 1.61 12.22 14.69
CA GLN A 546 2.77 13.07 14.39
C GLN A 546 3.85 12.50 15.27
N ASP A 547 4.55 11.54 14.71
CA ASP A 547 5.31 10.55 15.45
C ASP A 547 6.79 10.87 15.40
N SER A 548 7.51 10.34 16.39
CA SER A 548 8.94 10.50 16.50
C SER A 548 9.61 9.15 16.65
N LEU A 549 10.23 8.69 15.57
CA LEU A 549 10.85 7.38 15.43
C LEU A 549 12.37 7.52 15.42
N PHE A 550 13.05 6.73 16.26
CA PHE A 550 14.50 6.64 16.32
C PHE A 550 14.93 5.18 16.20
N GLY A 551 15.61 4.80 15.12
CA GLY A 551 16.13 3.44 14.91
C GLY A 551 17.25 3.14 15.90
N GLY A 552 18.28 3.99 15.89
CA GLY A 552 19.38 3.90 16.82
C GLY A 552 20.60 3.27 16.17
N GLY A 553 20.90 2.02 16.49
CA GLY A 553 22.07 1.34 15.96
C GLY A 553 21.78 -0.04 15.42
N GLY A 554 21.89 -0.20 14.10
CA GLY A 554 21.80 -1.45 13.39
C GLY A 554 21.25 -1.21 11.99
N HIS A 555 20.43 -2.11 11.45
CA HIS A 555 19.86 -1.92 10.11
C HIS A 555 18.36 -1.77 10.27
N ASP A 556 17.91 -0.53 10.41
CA ASP A 556 16.57 -0.23 10.90
C ASP A 556 15.61 0.09 9.75
N SER A 557 14.33 -0.26 9.93
CA SER A 557 13.25 0.06 9.01
C SER A 557 12.21 0.91 9.73
N LEU A 558 12.12 2.19 9.37
CA LEU A 558 11.21 3.17 9.98
C LEU A 558 10.14 3.58 8.97
N ASP A 559 8.87 3.54 9.38
CA ASP A 559 7.70 3.98 8.62
C ASP A 559 6.89 4.99 9.47
N GLY A 560 6.81 6.25 9.02
CA GLY A 560 6.07 7.32 9.70
C GLY A 560 4.57 7.10 9.65
N GLY A 561 4.04 6.78 8.46
CA GLY A 561 2.63 6.55 8.23
C GLY A 561 1.87 7.82 7.82
N HIS A 562 0.86 8.21 8.57
CA HIS A 562 0.02 9.38 8.29
C HIS A 562 0.29 10.48 9.29
N GLY A 563 0.76 11.64 8.82
CA GLY A 563 0.95 12.82 9.63
C GLY A 563 2.26 13.52 9.34
N ASN A 564 2.69 14.37 10.26
CA ASN A 564 3.95 15.08 10.11
C ASN A 564 4.95 14.48 11.08
N ASP A 565 5.79 13.59 10.57
CA ASP A 565 6.59 12.67 11.36
C ASP A 565 8.06 13.06 11.34
N SER A 566 8.79 12.59 12.36
CA SER A 566 10.22 12.81 12.52
C SER A 566 10.93 11.47 12.68
N LEU A 567 11.70 11.07 11.68
CA LEU A 567 12.40 9.79 11.62
C LEU A 567 13.92 10.02 11.64
N GLU A 568 14.65 9.27 12.47
CA GLU A 568 16.12 9.23 12.49
C GLU A 568 16.60 7.76 12.50
N GLY A 569 17.33 7.34 11.46
CA GLY A 569 17.88 5.99 11.34
C GLY A 569 19.01 5.76 12.34
N GLY A 570 20.05 6.59 12.27
CA GLY A 570 21.14 6.61 13.23
C GLY A 570 22.41 5.99 12.67
N THR A 571 22.80 4.81 13.16
CA THR A 571 23.98 4.11 12.64
C THR A 571 23.59 2.81 11.96
N GLY A 572 23.99 2.68 10.70
CA GLY A 572 23.98 1.43 9.96
C GLY A 572 23.38 1.62 8.59
N HIS A 573 22.47 0.75 8.16
CA HIS A 573 21.94 0.82 6.79
C HIS A 573 20.44 0.83 6.90
N ASP A 574 19.89 2.02 6.94
CA ASP A 574 18.55 2.25 7.41
C ASP A 574 17.63 2.56 6.21
N SER A 575 16.37 2.15 6.34
CA SER A 575 15.31 2.44 5.37
C SER A 575 14.23 3.24 6.07
N LEU A 576 14.08 4.50 5.67
CA LEU A 576 13.12 5.44 6.24
C LEU A 576 12.06 5.79 5.20
N ASP A 577 10.79 5.72 5.60
CA ASP A 577 9.62 6.07 4.81
C ASP A 577 8.76 7.05 5.62
N GLY A 578 8.59 8.29 5.14
CA GLY A 578 7.81 9.34 5.81
C GLY A 578 6.30 9.09 5.73
N GLY A 579 5.84 8.49 4.63
CA GLY A 579 4.43 8.27 4.39
C GLY A 579 3.70 9.52 3.88
N ALA A 580 2.73 10.05 4.62
CA ALA A 580 1.93 11.18 4.15
C ALA A 580 1.86 12.32 5.15
N GLY A 581 2.41 13.47 4.78
CA GLY A 581 2.28 14.74 5.47
C GLY A 581 3.50 15.61 5.22
N HIS A 582 4.05 16.24 6.25
CA HIS A 582 5.25 17.06 6.09
C HIS A 582 6.31 16.55 7.05
N ASP A 583 7.18 15.70 6.54
CA ASP A 583 8.02 14.82 7.32
C ASP A 583 9.46 15.32 7.38
N THR A 584 10.18 14.86 8.41
CA THR A 584 11.61 15.12 8.58
C THR A 584 12.35 13.81 8.78
N LEU A 585 13.20 13.44 7.82
CA LEU A 585 13.95 12.19 7.80
C LEU A 585 15.46 12.45 7.87
N GLY A 586 16.14 11.74 8.78
CA GLY A 586 17.60 11.72 8.90
C GLY A 586 18.15 10.30 8.80
N GLY A 587 18.96 9.98 7.78
CA GLY A 587 19.59 8.66 7.63
C GLY A 587 20.66 8.42 8.69
N GLY A 588 21.60 9.35 8.80
CA GLY A 588 22.64 9.36 9.81
C GLY A 588 23.97 8.90 9.24
N SER A 589 24.32 7.64 9.44
CA SER A 589 25.62 7.12 9.01
C SER A 589 25.57 5.76 8.35
N SER A 590 26.39 5.63 7.31
CA SER A 590 26.49 4.57 6.30
C SER A 590 25.49 4.77 5.16
N TYR A 591 25.22 3.73 4.35
CA TYR A 591 24.31 3.83 3.20
C TYR A 591 22.87 3.74 3.69
N ASP A 592 22.08 4.80 3.49
CA ASP A 592 20.68 4.87 3.90
C ASP A 592 19.75 5.13 2.70
N ILE A 593 18.49 4.72 2.83
CA ILE A 593 17.42 4.99 1.85
C ILE A 593 16.30 5.78 2.53
N LEU A 594 16.02 6.99 2.05
CA LEU A 594 14.98 7.87 2.61
C LEU A 594 13.92 8.15 1.54
N ARG A 595 12.64 8.06 1.89
CA ARG A 595 11.49 8.42 1.05
C ARG A 595 10.57 9.38 1.80
N GLY A 596 10.34 10.59 1.29
CA GLY A 596 9.36 11.53 1.82
C GLY A 596 7.93 11.12 1.47
N ASN A 597 7.70 10.89 0.17
CA ASN A 597 6.42 10.54 -0.46
C ASN A 597 5.45 11.72 -0.58
N LEU A 598 4.39 11.84 0.23
CA LEU A 598 3.35 12.86 0.01
C LEU A 598 3.53 14.05 0.94
N GLY A 599 3.77 15.22 0.37
CA GLY A 599 3.79 16.53 1.01
C GLY A 599 5.19 17.14 1.02
N ASP A 600 5.32 18.34 1.60
CA ASP A 600 6.59 19.09 1.58
C ASP A 600 7.54 18.58 2.68
N ASP A 601 8.55 17.80 2.30
CA ASP A 601 9.41 17.02 3.21
C ASP A 601 10.84 17.57 3.34
N LEU A 602 11.51 17.22 4.45
CA LEU A 602 12.92 17.49 4.70
C LEU A 602 13.70 16.18 4.86
N LEU A 603 14.60 15.89 3.91
CA LEU A 603 15.43 14.68 3.93
C LEU A 603 16.91 15.04 4.09
N ILE A 604 17.60 14.34 5.01
CA ILE A 604 19.02 14.51 5.29
C ILE A 604 19.69 13.13 5.28
N GLY A 605 20.51 12.83 4.26
CA GLY A 605 21.23 11.56 4.14
C GLY A 605 22.25 11.41 5.27
N GLY A 606 23.28 12.26 5.27
CA GLY A 606 24.24 12.37 6.35
C GLY A 606 25.64 11.97 5.91
N THR A 607 26.12 10.82 6.39
CA THR A 607 27.45 10.33 5.99
C THR A 607 27.35 8.96 5.37
N GLY A 608 27.84 8.79 4.15
CA GLY A 608 27.75 7.51 3.45
C GLY A 608 27.18 7.73 2.06
N ASP A 609 27.10 6.67 1.27
CA ASP A 609 26.51 6.81 -0.06
C ASP A 609 24.99 6.70 0.11
N ASP A 610 24.23 7.80 0.13
CA ASP A 610 22.81 7.77 0.46
C ASP A 610 21.91 7.83 -0.77
N THR A 611 20.66 7.36 -0.64
CA THR A 611 19.62 7.50 -1.67
C THR A 611 18.37 8.17 -1.11
N LEU A 612 18.03 9.36 -1.62
CA LEU A 612 16.91 10.17 -1.15
C LEU A 612 15.86 10.34 -2.26
N TYR A 613 14.59 10.15 -1.93
CA TYR A 613 13.43 10.41 -2.79
C TYR A 613 12.51 11.42 -2.08
N GLY A 614 12.33 12.61 -2.66
CA GLY A 614 11.41 13.64 -2.16
C GLY A 614 9.97 13.16 -2.24
N GLY A 615 9.47 13.02 -3.47
CA GLY A 615 8.13 12.53 -3.73
C GLY A 615 7.26 13.61 -4.36
N GLU A 616 5.99 13.69 -3.99
CA GLU A 616 5.09 14.76 -4.40
C GLU A 616 5.04 15.84 -3.34
N GLY A 617 5.56 17.04 -3.60
CA GLY A 617 5.62 18.12 -2.62
C GLY A 617 6.73 19.10 -2.94
N HIS A 618 6.84 20.18 -2.18
CA HIS A 618 7.99 21.10 -2.30
C HIS A 618 9.09 20.69 -1.32
N ASP A 619 9.98 19.80 -1.76
CA ASP A 619 10.87 19.08 -0.87
C ASP A 619 12.22 19.77 -0.70
N THR A 620 12.88 19.46 0.42
CA THR A 620 14.24 19.92 0.73
C THR A 620 15.13 18.72 1.01
N LEU A 621 16.10 18.45 0.13
CA LEU A 621 16.99 17.29 0.22
C LEU A 621 18.46 17.70 0.41
N PHE A 622 19.14 17.06 1.36
CA PHE A 622 20.56 17.23 1.65
C PHE A 622 21.29 15.87 1.71
N GLY A 623 22.20 15.60 0.77
CA GLY A 623 23.05 14.38 0.83
C GLY A 623 24.17 14.53 1.88
N ASN A 624 24.81 15.70 1.87
CA ASN A 624 25.94 16.14 2.69
C ASN A 624 27.30 15.61 2.26
N THR A 625 27.63 14.33 2.46
CA THR A 625 29.00 13.85 2.21
C THR A 625 29.03 12.43 1.66
N ALA A 626 30.02 12.19 0.79
CA ALA A 626 30.21 10.95 0.02
C ALA A 626 29.35 10.95 -1.24
N ARG A 627 29.06 9.80 -1.83
CA ARG A 627 28.41 9.76 -3.14
C ARG A 627 26.92 9.50 -2.96
N ASP A 628 26.14 10.53 -3.18
CA ASP A 628 24.71 10.49 -2.94
C ASP A 628 23.90 10.44 -4.26
N THR A 629 22.71 9.88 -4.18
CA THR A 629 21.71 9.87 -5.26
C THR A 629 20.42 10.52 -4.76
N LEU A 630 20.02 11.65 -5.32
CA LEU A 630 18.89 12.45 -4.86
C LEU A 630 17.87 12.65 -5.98
N TYR A 631 16.61 12.36 -5.70
CA TYR A 631 15.47 12.58 -6.60
C TYR A 631 14.45 13.51 -5.92
N GLY A 632 14.15 14.68 -6.51
CA GLY A 632 13.06 15.56 -6.04
C GLY A 632 11.69 14.98 -6.38
N GLU A 633 11.56 14.46 -7.61
CA GLU A 633 10.35 13.88 -8.19
C GLU A 633 9.31 14.94 -8.62
N GLY A 634 8.35 15.32 -7.79
CA GLY A 634 7.26 16.20 -8.18
C GLY A 634 7.11 17.40 -7.27
N GLY A 635 7.38 18.60 -7.76
CA GLY A 635 7.10 19.84 -7.04
C GLY A 635 8.04 20.98 -7.38
N ASN A 636 8.60 21.67 -6.40
CA ASN A 636 9.56 22.76 -6.67
C ASN A 636 10.61 22.62 -5.58
N ASP A 637 11.62 21.83 -5.88
CA ASP A 637 12.44 21.22 -4.86
C ASP A 637 13.74 22.00 -4.65
N TYR A 638 14.24 21.95 -3.43
CA TYR A 638 15.55 22.47 -3.07
C TYR A 638 16.48 21.31 -2.77
N ILE A 639 17.43 21.05 -3.65
CA ILE A 639 18.35 19.92 -3.52
C ILE A 639 19.79 20.40 -3.44
N SER A 640 20.51 19.91 -2.44
CA SER A 640 21.93 20.20 -2.23
C SER A 640 22.66 18.89 -1.94
N SER A 641 23.34 18.34 -2.93
CA SER A 641 23.95 17.00 -2.81
C SER A 641 25.09 16.97 -1.80
N GLY A 642 26.05 17.90 -1.83
CA GLY A 642 27.07 17.97 -0.78
C GLY A 642 28.50 17.87 -1.30
N ASP A 643 29.39 17.30 -0.50
CA ASP A 643 30.74 16.97 -0.94
C ASP A 643 30.74 15.52 -1.46
N GLY A 644 31.05 15.28 -2.72
CA GLY A 644 30.74 13.98 -3.30
C GLY A 644 31.09 13.78 -4.75
N VAL A 645 30.47 12.77 -5.37
CA VAL A 645 30.41 12.59 -6.83
C VAL A 645 28.97 12.20 -7.07
N ASP A 646 28.10 13.18 -7.09
CA ASP A 646 26.68 12.96 -6.81
C ASP A 646 25.83 12.88 -8.06
N TYR A 647 24.66 12.25 -7.92
CA TYR A 647 23.62 12.27 -8.93
C TYR A 647 22.37 12.95 -8.37
N VAL A 648 21.88 13.95 -9.08
CA VAL A 648 20.68 14.71 -8.69
C VAL A 648 19.72 14.83 -9.87
N GLU A 649 18.45 14.54 -9.61
CA GLU A 649 17.34 14.74 -10.54
C GLU A 649 16.23 15.54 -9.84
N GLY A 650 15.92 16.74 -10.33
CA GLY A 650 14.85 17.59 -9.80
C GLY A 650 13.49 16.97 -10.05
N GLY A 651 13.15 16.75 -11.32
CA GLY A 651 11.93 16.06 -11.72
C GLY A 651 10.95 17.02 -12.36
N ALA A 652 9.74 17.15 -11.81
CA ALA A 652 8.70 18.00 -12.36
C ALA A 652 8.45 19.23 -11.51
N GLY A 653 8.61 20.41 -12.10
CA GLY A 653 8.33 21.74 -11.59
C GLY A 653 9.62 22.56 -11.57
N ASN A 654 9.69 23.64 -10.78
CA ASN A 654 10.81 24.59 -10.86
C ASN A 654 11.79 24.35 -9.72
N ASP A 655 12.84 23.59 -9.99
CA ASP A 655 13.74 23.06 -8.99
C ASP A 655 14.99 23.93 -8.84
N THR A 656 15.63 23.85 -7.67
CA THR A 656 16.92 24.48 -7.41
C THR A 656 17.92 23.45 -6.92
N LEU A 657 18.94 23.17 -7.74
CA LEU A 657 19.91 22.09 -7.53
C LEU A 657 21.33 22.65 -7.31
N PHE A 658 22.02 22.15 -6.29
CA PHE A 658 23.42 22.47 -5.98
C PHE A 658 24.26 21.20 -5.88
N GLY A 659 25.27 21.04 -6.75
CA GLY A 659 26.28 19.96 -6.67
C GLY A 659 27.26 20.20 -5.52
N ARG A 660 27.83 21.41 -5.46
CA ARG A 660 28.85 21.87 -4.49
C ARG A 660 30.25 21.35 -4.80
N SER A 661 30.78 20.38 -4.07
CA SER A 661 32.17 19.96 -4.26
C SER A 661 32.16 18.55 -4.79
N GLY A 662 32.58 18.32 -6.02
CA GLY A 662 32.42 16.98 -6.56
C GLY A 662 32.59 16.91 -8.05
N TRP A 663 32.34 15.74 -8.61
CA TRP A 663 32.10 15.61 -10.05
C TRP A 663 30.64 15.22 -10.18
N ASP A 664 29.76 16.21 -10.26
CA ASP A 664 28.34 16.01 -10.02
C ASP A 664 27.55 15.95 -11.33
N SER A 665 26.47 15.17 -11.32
CA SER A 665 25.53 15.06 -12.43
C SER A 665 24.18 15.62 -11.98
N LEU A 666 23.80 16.80 -12.49
CA LEU A 666 22.56 17.48 -12.14
C LEU A 666 21.60 17.51 -13.34
N ASN A 667 20.36 17.09 -13.14
CA ASN A 667 19.29 17.15 -14.13
C ASN A 667 18.07 17.89 -13.54
N GLY A 668 17.67 19.02 -14.12
CA GLY A 668 16.50 19.79 -13.69
C GLY A 668 15.21 19.03 -13.95
N GLY A 669 15.00 18.62 -15.20
CA GLY A 669 13.83 17.84 -15.60
C GLY A 669 12.82 18.69 -16.35
N ALA A 670 11.65 18.90 -15.79
CA ALA A 670 10.56 19.62 -16.45
C ALA A 670 10.09 20.82 -15.63
N GLY A 671 10.36 22.03 -16.09
CA GLY A 671 9.99 23.29 -15.48
C GLY A 671 11.13 24.28 -15.70
N ASN A 672 11.12 25.41 -14.98
CA ASN A 672 12.17 26.41 -15.13
C ASN A 672 13.16 26.28 -13.97
N ASP A 673 14.26 25.57 -14.20
CA ASP A 673 15.15 25.09 -13.15
C ASP A 673 16.38 25.97 -12.95
N LEU A 674 16.95 25.92 -11.73
CA LEU A 674 18.19 26.60 -11.36
C LEU A 674 19.24 25.58 -10.94
N LEU A 675 20.29 25.40 -11.75
CA LEU A 675 21.35 24.42 -11.51
C LEU A 675 22.71 25.09 -11.25
N TYR A 676 23.38 24.67 -10.19
CA TYR A 676 24.72 25.13 -9.80
C TYR A 676 25.67 23.94 -9.59
N GLY A 677 26.62 23.70 -10.52
CA GLY A 677 27.67 22.68 -10.36
C GLY A 677 28.61 23.02 -9.20
N SER A 678 29.21 24.20 -9.28
CA SER A 678 30.12 24.83 -8.30
C SER A 678 31.59 24.43 -8.43
N GLU A 679 32.10 23.45 -7.68
CA GLU A 679 33.50 23.04 -7.71
C GLU A 679 33.65 21.63 -8.28
N GLY A 680 34.32 21.50 -9.43
CA GLY A 680 34.74 20.24 -10.02
C GLY A 680 34.24 20.07 -11.44
N ASP A 681 34.44 18.89 -12.03
CA ASP A 681 34.08 18.65 -13.42
C ASP A 681 32.62 18.16 -13.49
N ASP A 682 31.68 19.08 -13.69
CA ASP A 682 30.25 18.81 -13.53
C ASP A 682 29.50 18.61 -14.86
N SER A 683 28.39 17.86 -14.81
CA SER A 683 27.47 17.65 -15.92
C SER A 683 26.06 18.13 -15.56
N LEU A 684 25.60 19.20 -16.20
CA LEU A 684 24.32 19.84 -15.94
C LEU A 684 23.39 19.71 -17.14
N SER A 685 22.12 19.37 -16.90
CA SER A 685 21.04 19.33 -17.90
C SER A 685 19.82 20.07 -17.36
N GLY A 686 19.36 21.11 -18.04
CA GLY A 686 18.14 21.85 -17.68
C GLY A 686 16.90 20.99 -17.92
N GLY A 687 16.63 20.69 -19.19
CA GLY A 687 15.60 19.74 -19.58
C GLY A 687 14.51 20.41 -20.40
N THR A 688 13.29 20.51 -19.90
CA THR A 688 12.23 21.26 -20.60
C THR A 688 11.80 22.45 -19.77
N GLY A 689 11.77 23.64 -20.37
CA GLY A 689 11.40 24.89 -19.70
C GLY A 689 12.51 25.92 -19.90
N ASP A 690 12.35 27.10 -19.34
CA ASP A 690 13.36 28.17 -19.47
C ASP A 690 14.33 28.07 -18.28
N ASP A 691 15.50 27.47 -18.48
CA ASP A 691 16.42 27.07 -17.40
C ASP A 691 17.59 28.02 -17.18
N TRP A 692 18.15 28.02 -15.97
CA TRP A 692 19.36 28.73 -15.61
C TRP A 692 20.43 27.77 -15.07
N LEU A 693 21.56 27.68 -15.77
CA LEU A 693 22.65 26.74 -15.45
C LEU A 693 23.96 27.49 -15.21
N SER A 694 24.71 27.06 -14.19
CA SER A 694 26.07 27.55 -13.90
C SER A 694 26.99 26.39 -13.57
N GLY A 695 27.97 26.12 -14.45
CA GLY A 695 29.01 25.09 -14.26
C GLY A 695 29.85 25.38 -13.03
N GLY A 696 30.60 26.48 -13.06
CA GLY A 696 31.28 26.98 -11.87
C GLY A 696 32.78 27.00 -12.06
N SER A 697 33.49 25.99 -11.58
CA SER A 697 34.94 25.93 -11.72
C SER A 697 35.41 24.53 -12.09
N ALA A 698 36.42 24.48 -12.96
CA ALA A 698 36.97 23.29 -13.62
C ALA A 698 36.24 23.02 -14.94
N TRP A 699 36.27 21.80 -15.46
CA TRP A 699 35.77 21.51 -16.80
C TRP A 699 34.30 21.08 -16.73
N ASP A 700 33.38 21.90 -17.22
CA ASP A 700 31.94 21.63 -17.10
C ASP A 700 31.27 21.29 -18.44
N LEU A 701 30.19 20.51 -18.37
CA LEU A 701 29.31 20.16 -19.47
C LEU A 701 27.87 20.60 -19.18
N LEU A 702 27.34 21.54 -19.96
CA LEU A 702 26.02 22.14 -19.75
C LEU A 702 25.12 21.93 -20.98
N TYR A 703 23.91 21.43 -20.74
CA TYR A 703 22.84 21.29 -21.73
C TYR A 703 21.58 22.03 -21.28
N GLY A 704 21.14 23.05 -22.01
CA GLY A 704 19.83 23.70 -21.78
C GLY A 704 18.68 22.78 -22.17
N ASN A 705 18.79 22.20 -23.36
CA ASN A 705 17.82 21.32 -24.02
C ASN A 705 16.63 22.05 -24.66
N SER A 706 15.48 22.18 -24.02
CA SER A 706 14.28 22.72 -24.66
C SER A 706 13.67 23.88 -23.88
N GLY A 707 13.72 25.08 -24.44
CA GLY A 707 13.20 26.30 -23.84
C GLY A 707 14.20 27.44 -24.05
N ASN A 708 13.98 28.60 -23.46
CA ASN A 708 14.90 29.72 -23.62
C ASN A 708 15.87 29.73 -22.43
N ASP A 709 17.03 29.11 -22.62
CA ASP A 709 17.93 28.77 -21.52
C ASP A 709 19.05 29.80 -21.34
N THR A 710 19.55 29.93 -20.13
CA THR A 710 20.72 30.76 -19.81
C THR A 710 21.82 29.91 -19.17
N LEU A 711 22.94 29.74 -19.86
CA LEU A 711 24.06 28.88 -19.46
C LEU A 711 25.32 29.70 -19.18
N TYR A 712 25.96 29.45 -18.03
CA TYR A 712 27.25 30.03 -17.65
C TYR A 712 28.29 28.93 -17.39
N GLY A 713 29.35 28.84 -18.21
CA GLY A 713 30.50 27.95 -17.93
C GLY A 713 31.29 28.44 -16.70
N ASN A 714 31.56 29.75 -16.67
CA ASN A 714 32.33 30.47 -15.65
C ASN A 714 33.85 30.25 -15.75
N PHE A 715 34.44 29.37 -14.95
CA PHE A 715 35.90 29.18 -14.91
C PHE A 715 36.28 27.78 -15.37
N GLY A 716 36.78 27.61 -16.59
CA GLY A 716 36.90 26.24 -17.07
C GLY A 716 37.43 26.11 -18.45
N SER A 717 36.99 25.10 -19.17
CA SER A 717 37.18 25.00 -20.63
C SER A 717 35.96 24.27 -21.13
N ASP A 718 34.83 24.95 -21.01
CA ASP A 718 33.54 24.34 -20.78
C ASP A 718 32.84 23.98 -22.09
N GLN A 719 31.92 23.03 -22.05
CA GLN A 719 31.09 22.67 -23.19
C GLN A 719 29.64 23.05 -22.90
N LEU A 720 29.12 24.01 -23.65
CA LEU A 720 27.76 24.54 -23.50
C LEU A 720 26.94 24.25 -24.75
N SER A 721 25.72 23.75 -24.55
CA SER A 721 24.75 23.46 -25.60
C SER A 721 23.40 24.05 -25.23
N GLY A 722 22.91 25.04 -25.98
CA GLY A 722 21.59 25.66 -25.77
C GLY A 722 20.46 24.68 -26.04
N GLY A 723 20.34 24.22 -27.28
CA GLY A 723 19.37 23.22 -27.66
C GLY A 723 18.30 23.81 -28.57
N THR A 724 17.03 23.82 -28.16
CA THR A 724 15.97 24.46 -28.93
C THR A 724 15.38 25.62 -28.14
N GLY A 725 15.34 26.82 -28.72
CA GLY A 725 14.73 27.96 -28.05
C GLY A 725 15.34 29.28 -28.46
N LEU A 726 15.56 30.17 -27.50
CA LEU A 726 16.29 31.43 -27.67
C LEU A 726 17.29 31.49 -26.51
N ASP A 727 18.48 30.95 -26.74
CA ASP A 727 19.39 30.63 -25.65
C ASP A 727 20.47 31.70 -25.47
N GLU A 728 20.89 31.92 -24.23
CA GLU A 728 22.02 32.78 -23.88
C GLU A 728 23.16 31.93 -23.28
N LEU A 729 24.27 31.79 -24.01
CA LEU A 729 25.43 31.00 -23.59
C LEU A 729 26.63 31.91 -23.29
N TYR A 730 27.22 31.75 -22.11
CA TYR A 730 28.37 32.49 -21.65
C TYR A 730 29.49 31.50 -21.26
N GLY A 731 30.57 31.42 -22.05
CA GLY A 731 31.73 30.55 -21.77
C GLY A 731 32.43 30.96 -20.48
N GLY A 732 33.03 32.15 -20.48
CA GLY A 732 33.59 32.76 -19.28
C GLY A 732 35.10 32.89 -19.37
N THR A 733 35.85 32.08 -18.65
CA THR A 733 37.31 32.04 -18.75
C THR A 733 37.80 30.64 -19.11
N GLY A 734 38.80 30.59 -19.98
CA GLY A 734 39.40 29.37 -20.49
C GLY A 734 38.89 29.07 -21.89
N ASP A 735 39.26 27.92 -22.46
CA ASP A 735 38.98 27.66 -23.88
C ASP A 735 37.66 26.91 -24.00
N ASP A 736 36.57 27.62 -24.32
CA ASP A 736 35.21 27.10 -24.22
C ASP A 736 34.64 26.66 -25.60
N SER A 737 33.64 25.77 -25.59
CA SER A 737 32.91 25.32 -26.78
C SER A 737 31.42 25.54 -26.60
N LEU A 738 30.85 26.49 -27.34
CA LEU A 738 29.46 26.91 -27.26
C LEU A 738 28.71 26.50 -28.55
N THR A 739 27.59 25.81 -28.40
CA THR A 739 26.69 25.43 -29.51
C THR A 739 25.25 25.89 -29.22
N GLY A 740 24.68 26.75 -30.05
CA GLY A 740 23.28 27.24 -29.89
C GLY A 740 22.25 26.19 -30.29
N HIS A 741 22.53 25.43 -31.35
CA HIS A 741 21.65 24.44 -31.98
C HIS A 741 20.47 25.05 -32.76
N GLY A 742 19.33 25.34 -32.16
CA GLY A 742 18.14 25.77 -32.89
C GLY A 742 17.44 26.91 -32.18
N GLY A 743 17.46 28.11 -32.75
CA GLY A 743 17.02 29.27 -32.03
C GLY A 743 17.48 30.57 -32.64
N ASN A 744 17.25 31.70 -31.99
CA ASN A 744 18.03 32.90 -32.32
C ASN A 744 18.84 33.19 -31.06
N ASP A 745 20.02 32.59 -31.02
CA ASP A 745 20.77 32.41 -29.79
C ASP A 745 21.83 33.50 -29.64
N THR A 746 22.29 33.71 -28.42
CA THR A 746 23.34 34.67 -28.09
C THR A 746 24.50 33.93 -27.42
N LEU A 747 25.64 33.85 -28.12
CA LEU A 747 26.83 33.12 -27.67
C LEU A 747 27.97 34.10 -27.37
N LEU A 748 28.50 34.05 -26.15
CA LEU A 748 29.63 34.86 -25.69
C LEU A 748 30.75 33.97 -25.13
N GLY A 749 31.86 33.83 -25.87
CA GLY A 749 33.05 33.10 -25.39
C GLY A 749 33.72 33.79 -24.19
N ASN A 750 33.91 35.11 -24.30
CA ASN A 750 34.56 35.99 -23.32
C ASN A 750 36.08 35.90 -23.28
N GLN A 751 36.69 35.09 -22.40
CA GLN A 751 38.15 35.01 -22.26
C GLN A 751 38.66 33.62 -22.60
N GLY A 752 39.24 33.41 -23.78
CA GLY A 752 39.57 32.04 -24.17
C GLY A 752 40.01 31.94 -25.60
N VAL A 753 40.44 30.76 -26.03
CA VAL A 753 40.37 30.40 -27.45
C VAL A 753 39.06 29.63 -27.61
N ASP A 754 38.00 30.33 -27.96
CA ASP A 754 36.64 29.78 -27.88
C ASP A 754 36.19 29.23 -29.24
N TRP A 755 35.34 28.21 -29.21
CA TRP A 755 34.67 27.61 -30.36
C TRP A 755 33.17 27.91 -30.29
N LEU A 756 32.63 28.67 -31.24
CA LEU A 756 31.23 29.10 -31.26
C LEU A 756 30.53 28.61 -32.54
N ASP A 757 29.47 27.82 -32.37
CA ASP A 757 28.56 27.38 -33.43
C ASP A 757 27.13 27.82 -33.08
N GLY A 758 26.57 28.79 -33.82
CA GLY A 758 25.19 29.25 -33.59
C GLY A 758 24.16 28.16 -33.88
N GLY A 759 24.44 27.28 -34.84
CA GLY A 759 23.47 26.32 -35.33
C GLY A 759 22.49 26.96 -36.30
N ALA A 760 21.19 26.72 -36.12
CA ALA A 760 20.13 27.17 -37.00
C ALA A 760 19.36 28.33 -36.38
N GLY A 761 19.29 29.45 -37.10
CA GLY A 761 18.33 30.53 -36.88
C GLY A 761 18.91 31.90 -37.13
N ASN A 762 18.98 32.84 -36.20
CA ASN A 762 19.65 34.12 -36.48
C ASN A 762 20.42 34.52 -35.24
N ASP A 763 21.68 34.10 -35.18
CA ASP A 763 22.41 34.08 -33.94
C ASP A 763 23.30 35.32 -33.79
N LEU A 764 23.54 35.72 -32.55
CA LEU A 764 24.48 36.77 -32.18
C LEU A 764 25.70 36.14 -31.50
N LEU A 765 26.84 36.18 -32.16
CA LEU A 765 28.07 35.56 -31.66
C LEU A 765 29.10 36.62 -31.29
N ARG A 766 29.79 36.37 -30.19
CA ARG A 766 30.88 37.21 -29.68
C ARG A 766 32.00 36.35 -29.11
N GLY A 767 33.17 36.41 -29.74
CA GLY A 767 34.33 35.60 -29.32
C GLY A 767 34.93 36.14 -28.02
N GLY A 768 35.28 37.43 -28.02
CA GLY A 768 35.86 38.09 -26.86
C GLY A 768 37.36 38.33 -27.00
N THR A 769 38.18 37.69 -26.18
CA THR A 769 39.64 37.91 -26.17
C THR A 769 40.38 36.68 -26.62
N GLN A 770 41.52 36.89 -27.29
CA GLN A 770 42.40 35.88 -27.88
C GLN A 770 41.95 35.49 -29.29
N ARG A 771 41.93 34.20 -29.64
CA ARG A 771 41.71 33.74 -31.01
C ARG A 771 40.55 32.79 -31.02
N ASP A 772 39.40 33.28 -31.47
CA ASP A 772 38.18 32.49 -31.43
C ASP A 772 37.88 31.87 -32.79
N ILE A 773 37.12 30.79 -32.78
CA ILE A 773 36.71 30.04 -33.96
C ILE A 773 35.18 30.11 -34.06
N PHE A 774 34.68 30.70 -35.12
CA PHE A 774 33.25 30.77 -35.41
C PHE A 774 32.92 29.79 -36.55
N VAL A 775 31.95 28.92 -36.30
CA VAL A 775 31.56 27.84 -37.21
C VAL A 775 30.23 28.16 -37.86
N PHE A 776 30.14 27.89 -39.15
CA PHE A 776 28.92 28.14 -39.93
C PHE A 776 28.57 26.94 -40.83
N GLY A 777 27.41 26.35 -40.52
CA GLY A 777 26.78 25.29 -41.29
C GLY A 777 25.87 25.82 -42.41
N SER A 778 25.04 24.93 -42.98
CA SER A 778 23.93 25.33 -43.87
C SER A 778 22.62 25.20 -43.08
N GLY A 779 21.86 26.28 -42.93
CA GLY A 779 20.73 26.34 -41.98
C GLY A 779 19.58 27.29 -42.34
N TYR A 780 19.74 28.15 -43.36
CA TYR A 780 18.83 29.25 -43.74
C TYR A 780 18.77 30.40 -42.72
N ASP A 781 19.92 30.79 -42.21
CA ASP A 781 20.12 31.65 -41.04
C ASP A 781 20.71 33.03 -41.38
N ARG A 782 20.65 33.97 -40.42
CA ARG A 782 21.27 35.30 -40.54
C ARG A 782 22.04 35.69 -39.30
N ASP A 783 23.25 35.20 -39.21
CA ASP A 783 24.08 35.38 -38.03
C ASP A 783 24.87 36.69 -38.06
N GLU A 784 25.16 37.21 -36.88
CA GLU A 784 25.96 38.40 -36.67
C GLU A 784 27.12 38.13 -35.72
N ILE A 785 28.35 38.43 -36.15
CA ILE A 785 29.51 38.56 -35.26
C ILE A 785 29.84 40.03 -35.09
N ASN A 786 29.88 40.51 -33.85
CA ASN A 786 30.02 41.94 -33.55
C ASN A 786 31.42 42.38 -33.07
N ASP A 787 32.35 41.45 -32.82
CA ASP A 787 33.71 41.77 -32.36
C ASP A 787 34.86 41.08 -33.12
N PHE A 788 34.58 40.47 -34.28
CA PHE A 788 35.55 39.75 -35.10
C PHE A 788 36.88 40.52 -35.37
N GLU A 789 38.01 39.92 -35.03
CA GLU A 789 39.36 40.44 -35.24
C GLU A 789 40.10 39.66 -36.36
N ILE A 790 40.41 40.29 -37.50
CA ILE A 790 40.99 39.63 -38.70
C ILE A 790 42.31 38.84 -38.44
N GLN A 791 43.11 39.24 -37.44
CA GLN A 791 44.35 38.53 -37.07
C GLN A 791 44.22 37.77 -35.75
N GLY A 792 43.10 37.95 -35.06
CA GLY A 792 42.73 37.28 -33.82
C GLY A 792 41.99 36.00 -34.15
N ASP A 793 40.92 36.07 -34.94
CA ASP A 793 39.89 35.03 -35.04
C ASP A 793 39.91 34.25 -36.35
N GLN A 794 39.12 33.18 -36.40
CA GLN A 794 38.94 32.28 -37.53
C GLN A 794 37.45 32.05 -37.83
N LEU A 795 37.10 32.04 -39.11
CA LEU A 795 35.80 31.62 -39.64
C LEU A 795 35.97 30.23 -40.25
N MET A 796 35.13 29.28 -39.85
CA MET A 796 35.08 27.93 -40.39
C MET A 796 33.75 27.72 -41.12
N PHE A 797 33.80 27.61 -42.45
CA PHE A 797 32.61 27.36 -43.27
C PHE A 797 32.50 25.89 -43.66
N SER A 798 31.31 25.30 -43.53
CA SER A 798 31.07 23.97 -44.09
C SER A 798 31.20 23.98 -45.63
N THR A 799 31.80 22.95 -46.21
CA THR A 799 31.88 22.82 -47.68
C THR A 799 30.52 22.73 -48.37
N SER A 800 29.46 22.35 -47.65
CA SER A 800 28.08 22.43 -48.13
C SER A 800 27.58 23.87 -48.28
N LEU A 801 27.89 24.74 -47.32
CA LEU A 801 27.51 26.15 -47.34
C LEU A 801 28.19 26.90 -48.50
N THR A 802 29.43 26.55 -48.80
CA THR A 802 30.22 27.22 -49.84
C THR A 802 30.01 26.66 -51.25
N GLU A 803 29.03 25.76 -51.44
CA GLU A 803 28.80 25.00 -52.68
C GLU A 803 30.05 24.24 -53.18
N GLY A 804 30.89 23.77 -52.25
CA GLY A 804 32.10 22.99 -52.50
C GLY A 804 33.37 23.82 -52.73
N LEU A 805 33.33 25.15 -52.56
CA LEU A 805 34.53 25.99 -52.57
C LEU A 805 35.33 25.79 -51.27
N SER A 806 36.63 25.58 -51.39
CA SER A 806 37.55 25.40 -50.24
C SER A 806 38.71 26.42 -50.23
N ASP A 807 38.82 27.28 -51.23
CA ASP A 807 39.81 28.36 -51.28
C ASP A 807 39.20 29.64 -50.71
N ALA A 808 39.85 30.24 -49.70
CA ALA A 808 39.35 31.44 -49.03
C ALA A 808 39.18 32.65 -49.97
N GLY A 809 40.05 32.77 -50.99
CA GLY A 809 39.97 33.85 -51.98
C GLY A 809 38.73 33.69 -52.87
N ASP A 810 38.47 32.47 -53.34
CA ASP A 810 37.28 32.15 -54.13
C ASP A 810 35.98 32.38 -53.32
N ILE A 811 35.97 32.02 -52.03
CA ILE A 811 34.84 32.26 -51.11
C ILE A 811 34.58 33.76 -50.95
N LEU A 812 35.63 34.56 -50.71
CA LEU A 812 35.51 36.01 -50.54
C LEU A 812 35.05 36.72 -51.83
N GLU A 813 35.57 36.34 -52.99
CA GLU A 813 35.15 36.90 -54.28
C GLU A 813 33.67 36.58 -54.55
N THR A 814 33.27 35.34 -54.29
CA THR A 814 31.93 34.85 -54.58
C THR A 814 30.89 35.46 -53.65
N TYR A 815 31.11 35.37 -52.33
CA TYR A 815 30.07 35.65 -51.32
C TYR A 815 30.28 36.97 -50.54
N GLY A 816 31.52 37.46 -50.41
CA GLY A 816 31.83 38.62 -49.56
C GLY A 816 31.45 39.99 -50.16
N ARG A 817 30.73 40.83 -49.40
CA ARG A 817 30.30 42.19 -49.79
C ARG A 817 30.47 43.18 -48.64
N ILE A 818 30.84 44.43 -48.95
CA ILE A 818 30.84 45.51 -47.97
C ILE A 818 29.46 46.20 -48.00
N THR A 819 28.84 46.34 -46.83
CA THR A 819 27.52 46.96 -46.66
C THR A 819 27.59 48.12 -45.66
N SER A 820 26.45 48.77 -45.40
CA SER A 820 26.37 49.80 -44.36
C SER A 820 26.42 49.23 -42.93
N SER A 821 26.14 47.94 -42.76
CA SER A 821 26.10 47.25 -41.47
C SER A 821 27.35 46.40 -41.21
N GLY A 822 28.34 46.41 -42.11
CA GLY A 822 29.58 45.65 -41.94
C GLY A 822 30.01 44.91 -43.20
N VAL A 823 30.89 43.92 -43.03
CA VAL A 823 31.18 42.91 -44.06
C VAL A 823 30.10 41.83 -44.01
N ARG A 824 29.50 41.48 -45.14
CA ARG A 824 28.45 40.47 -45.26
C ARG A 824 28.86 39.37 -46.21
N PHE A 825 28.72 38.12 -45.79
CA PHE A 825 28.71 36.95 -46.66
C PHE A 825 27.26 36.58 -46.96
N ASP A 826 26.91 36.42 -48.23
CA ASP A 826 25.57 35.99 -48.66
C ASP A 826 25.76 34.73 -49.50
N PHE A 827 25.53 33.56 -48.91
CA PHE A 827 25.80 32.26 -49.53
C PHE A 827 24.65 31.80 -50.45
N GLY A 828 23.58 32.60 -50.56
CA GLY A 828 22.34 32.17 -51.20
C GLY A 828 21.52 31.28 -50.28
N GLY A 829 20.36 30.80 -50.75
CA GLY A 829 19.46 29.94 -49.95
C GLY A 829 18.69 30.69 -48.86
N GLY A 830 19.31 31.62 -48.15
CA GLY A 830 18.80 32.29 -46.96
C GLY A 830 19.92 32.63 -45.98
N ASP A 831 21.02 31.86 -46.07
CA ASP A 831 22.22 31.88 -45.23
C ASP A 831 23.06 33.16 -45.44
N VAL A 832 23.21 33.93 -44.36
CA VAL A 832 23.89 35.22 -44.36
C VAL A 832 24.70 35.40 -43.08
N LEU A 833 26.00 35.65 -43.19
CA LEU A 833 26.83 36.08 -42.06
C LEU A 833 27.14 37.57 -42.15
N THR A 834 26.95 38.33 -41.07
CA THR A 834 27.35 39.74 -40.96
C THR A 834 28.44 39.92 -39.91
N LEU A 835 29.59 40.47 -40.30
CA LEU A 835 30.66 40.93 -39.42
C LEU A 835 30.51 42.44 -39.20
N SER A 836 29.84 42.85 -38.12
CA SER A 836 29.32 44.21 -37.99
C SER A 836 30.35 45.27 -37.59
N ASN A 837 31.49 44.86 -37.02
CA ASN A 837 32.61 45.74 -36.68
C ASN A 837 33.59 46.00 -37.84
N LEU A 838 33.45 45.32 -38.98
CA LEU A 838 34.36 45.46 -40.12
C LEU A 838 33.84 46.41 -41.21
N SER A 839 34.77 47.04 -41.94
CA SER A 839 34.46 47.94 -43.06
C SER A 839 35.25 47.66 -44.35
N SER A 840 36.01 46.57 -44.39
CA SER A 840 36.84 46.14 -45.53
C SER A 840 37.02 44.62 -45.53
N LEU A 841 37.18 44.03 -46.73
CA LEU A 841 37.52 42.61 -46.93
C LEU A 841 39.03 42.32 -46.82
N THR A 842 39.87 43.36 -46.70
CA THR A 842 41.33 43.20 -46.73
C THR A 842 41.84 42.39 -45.55
N GLY A 843 42.57 41.30 -45.83
CA GLY A 843 43.20 40.45 -44.82
C GLY A 843 42.36 39.27 -44.35
N LEU A 844 41.06 39.23 -44.71
CA LEU A 844 40.15 38.17 -44.27
C LEU A 844 40.49 36.79 -44.86
N GLU A 845 41.21 36.73 -45.99
CA GLU A 845 41.67 35.48 -46.61
C GLU A 845 42.45 34.59 -45.63
N GLY A 846 43.20 35.19 -44.70
CA GLY A 846 43.99 34.44 -43.72
C GLY A 846 43.20 33.94 -42.52
N ALA A 847 41.93 34.35 -42.39
CA ALA A 847 41.05 34.01 -41.29
C ALA A 847 39.93 33.05 -41.69
N ILE A 848 39.84 32.66 -42.97
CA ILE A 848 38.80 31.74 -43.45
C ILE A 848 39.40 30.36 -43.68
N ASP A 849 38.72 29.33 -43.16
CA ASP A 849 38.98 27.93 -43.45
C ASP A 849 37.66 27.18 -43.73
N THR A 850 37.75 25.95 -44.22
CA THR A 850 36.59 25.10 -44.54
C THR A 850 36.74 23.69 -43.98
N PHE A 851 35.62 23.04 -43.65
CA PHE A 851 35.59 21.67 -43.14
C PHE A 851 34.65 20.73 -43.92
#